data_AF-A0A815SL28-F1
#
_entry.id   AF-A0A815SL28-F1
#
_cell.length_a   1.000
_cell.length_b   1.000
_cell.length_c   1.000
_cell.angle_alpha   90.00
_cell.angle_beta   90.00
_cell.angle_gamma   90.00
#
_symmetry.space_group_name_H-M   'P 1'
#
loop_
_entity.id
_entity.type
_entity.pdbx_description
1 polymer ?
#
loop_
_entity_poly.entity_id
_entity_poly.type
_entity_poly.pdbx_seq_one_letter_code
_entity_poly.pdbx_strand_id
1 'polypeptide(L)'
;MYIDEDQCFGTLTGLKSGILLSPIAIINQKSRHYLSRKLIVPFGQIQAIKKSDDDHQIVTIERKSSSFIHEYFVFILNDRLRILQPTDSPTGWLYLALLHAMTSHPLPDQYTGMTGMERSYQLLHSAGCWSDQPYDSITRNILLQIATISPKVNFYPEHLTCMVKIDWNENSLPYSMQHFGYYLIVKKLVEASEEWNFMYPSFISNDEIEKLFQSKTYNEKLLAKLYWDYRDSYNPTARLSTQTEKEICCISSTESYEPIWESYSYSTNYNSLDLVYYLYGSGDVNLKDSKELRCFPLSRWLKDEYQLKNIWIGLFKFAEQLNTIESDHKKDDIERFEMLLDFLHYITGKCSTQPFYLQMLKSILKVPNLPLKSVSYPEFTRYTNIQDSSFQSYRINLGNMGHYKRNIVLQEIQDCFVKNCTYENKNLPEMRKLSSRTYEINRLLESWRENKKLRSFLENIQNHFRSITIIPLNINMSVSPQQFEFELFEKHYQIRLNLTDQLINQKLLKSAQEKFLHPHSNYFIKPKMCVPIINEQKEFPQQIFPSADSQVNPLNDIANYFKEHLTESWKKFNLTEEYEKEFPSMEEINQFLDSFRQESIEWWDELVKSITITNNLLVNMGLVSRILPTTLISVFQQIWLNDNGSNILSVQLTLEQRTLLGGIMVNWIVEQQIERALNLANQEKWEDFEKEILNVPHTNWTPSEHVPWLILELEMNITIREIQVQVTRHMIQPMLNENNSSVRNIVMQMNMGEGKTSVILPMLALSLCSSSSSLVRIIVLKALFPMNYQSLRYKLGGLLNRRVAPFACRRDMNFSYAQVNQISDRLKQGLHNLDIVLTSPEDVLSFDLLTIDKCRRNELDTGRSMLSIQSWMKTFARDVLDESDEILHVKYQLIYSIGRQQQVDGGVERWKTIQYVLNLVKQHAANIAQQYNDDVFYKASDRQSSFPELRLLNHRPFLELCRRIANDWINQKSYRQLDQQLILSFILDTNSSVNSLVDQFPHNTIQLFLIIRGLLSSEVLFVGLKKTLSC
;
A
#
# COMPACT_ATOMS: atom_id res chain seq x y z
N MET A 1 -1.94 35.21 6.37
CA MET A 1 -0.61 34.72 5.91
C MET A 1 0.04 35.82 5.07
N TYR A 2 1.37 35.87 5.02
CA TYR A 2 2.15 36.74 4.14
C TYR A 2 3.10 35.90 3.27
N ILE A 3 3.61 36.48 2.18
CA ILE A 3 4.62 35.81 1.34
C ILE A 3 5.94 35.78 2.11
N ASP A 4 6.47 34.59 2.36
CA ASP A 4 7.73 34.45 3.12
C ASP A 4 8.87 35.20 2.40
N GLU A 5 9.65 36.00 3.13
CA GLU A 5 10.83 36.67 2.55
C GLU A 5 11.88 35.63 2.11
N ASP A 6 11.95 34.51 2.83
CA ASP A 6 12.80 33.37 2.49
C ASP A 6 11.97 32.28 1.80
N GLN A 7 12.04 32.26 0.47
CA GLN A 7 11.40 31.21 -0.34
C GLN A 7 12.18 29.89 -0.32
N CYS A 8 13.33 29.81 0.36
CA CYS A 8 14.10 28.58 0.53
C CYS A 8 13.70 27.88 1.83
N PHE A 9 12.98 26.76 1.72
CA PHE A 9 12.50 25.98 2.86
C PHE A 9 13.22 24.64 3.05
N GLY A 10 14.31 24.41 2.32
CA GLY A 10 15.25 23.30 2.53
C GLY A 10 14.89 21.97 1.87
N THR A 11 13.75 21.87 1.17
CA THR A 11 13.38 20.76 0.27
C THR A 11 12.86 21.32 -1.05
N LEU A 12 12.63 20.45 -2.05
CA LEU A 12 12.34 20.81 -3.44
C LEU A 12 13.37 21.79 -4.00
N THR A 13 14.64 21.60 -3.64
CA THR A 13 15.75 22.48 -4.04
C THR A 13 15.79 22.60 -5.56
N GLY A 14 15.98 23.82 -6.05
CA GLY A 14 15.97 24.11 -7.49
C GLY A 14 14.60 24.41 -8.09
N LEU A 15 13.49 24.16 -7.39
CA LEU A 15 12.15 24.56 -7.86
C LEU A 15 12.01 26.09 -7.88
N LYS A 16 11.70 26.66 -9.05
CA LYS A 16 11.49 28.11 -9.25
C LYS A 16 10.02 28.50 -9.37
N SER A 17 9.12 27.53 -9.51
CA SER A 17 7.70 27.76 -9.73
C SER A 17 6.92 27.41 -8.46
N GLY A 18 6.79 28.36 -7.53
CA GLY A 18 6.00 28.21 -6.31
C GLY A 18 6.06 29.45 -5.43
N ILE A 19 5.13 29.57 -4.48
CA ILE A 19 5.09 30.66 -3.49
C ILE A 19 4.89 30.04 -2.11
N LEU A 20 5.87 30.26 -1.23
CA LEU A 20 5.78 29.93 0.19
C LEU A 20 5.09 31.06 0.94
N LEU A 21 4.09 30.69 1.73
CA LEU A 21 3.32 31.57 2.60
C LEU A 21 3.57 31.22 4.06
N SER A 22 3.77 32.24 4.88
CA SER A 22 3.99 32.11 6.32
C SER A 22 2.85 32.75 7.13
N PRO A 23 2.53 32.21 8.32
CA PRO A 23 1.49 32.77 9.18
C PRO A 23 1.84 34.17 9.66
N ILE A 24 0.83 35.04 9.81
CA ILE A 24 0.99 36.39 10.38
C ILE A 24 1.06 36.21 11.90
N ALA A 25 2.19 35.74 12.42
CA ALA A 25 2.48 35.75 13.84
C ALA A 25 3.54 36.81 14.10
N ILE A 26 3.32 37.62 15.14
CA ILE A 26 4.15 38.77 15.52
C ILE A 26 5.61 38.33 15.63
N ILE A 27 6.48 39.10 14.98
CA ILE A 27 7.94 38.97 14.94
C ILE A 27 8.50 39.25 16.33
N ASN A 28 8.30 38.35 17.29
CA ASN A 28 8.99 38.36 18.57
C ASN A 28 9.99 37.20 18.60
N GLN A 29 11.15 37.52 18.01
CA GLN A 29 12.51 37.05 18.26
C GLN A 29 12.78 35.59 18.71
N LYS A 30 13.70 34.97 17.94
CA LYS A 30 14.63 33.85 18.20
C LYS A 30 14.23 32.42 17.80
N SER A 31 12.96 32.06 17.68
CA SER A 31 12.57 30.73 17.17
C SER A 31 11.82 30.83 15.84
N ARG A 32 12.48 30.42 14.73
CA ARG A 32 11.86 30.32 13.39
C ARG A 32 10.98 29.06 13.28
N HIS A 33 10.06 28.85 14.22
CA HIS A 33 9.09 27.76 14.14
C HIS A 33 7.75 28.32 13.66
N TYR A 34 7.44 28.08 12.39
CA TYR A 34 6.19 28.51 11.79
C TYR A 34 5.14 27.41 11.93
N LEU A 35 3.98 27.80 12.45
CA LEU A 35 2.89 26.90 12.83
C LEU A 35 2.27 26.12 11.66
N SER A 36 2.31 26.68 10.46
CA SER A 36 1.90 26.02 9.21
C SER A 36 2.25 26.92 8.04
N ARG A 37 3.44 26.72 7.44
CA ARG A 37 3.75 27.37 6.17
C ARG A 37 3.02 26.62 5.05
N LYS A 38 2.52 27.37 4.07
CA LYS A 38 1.81 26.80 2.93
C LYS A 38 2.57 27.11 1.66
N LEU A 39 2.91 26.09 0.90
CA LEU A 39 3.52 26.20 -0.42
C LEU A 39 2.43 26.05 -1.48
N ILE A 40 2.25 27.08 -2.29
CA ILE A 40 1.36 27.04 -3.45
C ILE A 40 2.20 26.77 -4.68
N VAL A 41 1.94 25.66 -5.36
CA VAL A 41 2.65 25.25 -6.58
C VAL A 41 1.64 25.14 -7.72
N PRO A 42 1.86 25.82 -8.85
CA PRO A 42 0.98 25.65 -10.00
C PRO A 42 1.10 24.27 -10.62
N PHE A 43 0.05 23.81 -11.27
CA PHE A 43 0.09 22.59 -12.08
C PHE A 43 0.56 22.90 -13.51
N GLY A 44 1.30 21.97 -14.11
CA GLY A 44 1.80 22.07 -15.48
C GLY A 44 2.84 21.01 -15.82
N GLN A 45 3.48 21.15 -16.98
CA GLN A 45 4.56 20.28 -17.41
C GLN A 45 5.86 20.69 -16.72
N ILE A 46 6.49 19.76 -16.01
CA ILE A 46 7.71 20.04 -15.27
C ILE A 46 8.93 19.86 -16.17
N GLN A 47 9.80 20.86 -16.20
CA GLN A 47 11.08 20.82 -16.90
C GLN A 47 12.20 21.04 -15.91
N ALA A 48 13.26 20.24 -16.06
CA ALA A 48 14.52 20.46 -15.36
C ALA A 48 15.58 20.89 -16.37
N ILE A 49 16.45 21.82 -15.96
CA ILE A 49 17.59 22.29 -16.73
C ILE A 49 18.78 22.31 -15.78
N LYS A 50 19.87 21.62 -16.14
CA LYS A 50 21.15 21.74 -15.44
C LYS A 50 22.06 22.69 -16.23
N LYS A 51 22.37 23.86 -15.65
CA LYS A 51 23.39 24.77 -16.20
C LYS A 51 24.78 24.30 -15.78
N SER A 52 25.81 24.64 -16.56
CA SER A 52 27.21 24.27 -16.27
C SER A 52 27.72 24.80 -14.93
N ASP A 53 27.21 25.95 -14.51
CA ASP A 53 27.72 26.72 -13.38
C ASP A 53 26.93 26.46 -12.08
N ASP A 54 25.82 25.72 -12.14
CA ASP A 54 24.96 25.43 -10.99
C ASP A 54 25.23 24.01 -10.44
N ASP A 55 25.43 23.91 -9.13
CA ASP A 55 25.62 22.62 -8.42
C ASP A 55 24.35 21.75 -8.41
N HIS A 56 23.18 22.37 -8.60
CA HIS A 56 21.87 21.71 -8.60
C HIS A 56 21.03 22.16 -9.80
N GLN A 57 20.21 21.27 -10.35
CA GLN A 57 19.30 21.61 -11.44
C GLN A 57 18.27 22.69 -11.06
N ILE A 58 17.84 23.45 -12.05
CA ILE A 58 16.72 24.38 -11.96
C ILE A 58 15.48 23.67 -12.50
N VAL A 59 14.39 23.70 -11.74
CA VAL A 59 13.11 23.09 -12.08
C VAL A 59 12.05 24.19 -12.27
N THR A 60 11.42 24.21 -13.45
CA THR A 60 10.39 25.16 -13.83
C THR A 60 9.13 24.46 -14.31
N ILE A 61 7.97 25.07 -14.10
CA ILE A 61 6.67 24.51 -14.49
C ILE A 61 6.12 25.31 -15.66
N GLU A 62 6.01 24.67 -16.83
CA GLU A 62 5.41 25.26 -18.03
C GLU A 62 3.89 25.05 -18.04
N ARG A 63 3.14 26.13 -18.31
CA ARG A 63 1.66 26.13 -18.35
C ARG A 63 1.11 26.27 -19.77
N LYS A 64 1.66 25.56 -20.75
CA LYS A 64 1.36 25.76 -22.19
C LYS A 64 -0.04 25.30 -22.62
N SER A 65 -0.76 24.51 -21.82
CA SER A 65 -2.08 23.95 -22.15
C SER A 65 -3.25 24.76 -21.57
N SER A 66 -4.21 25.15 -22.42
CA SER A 66 -5.40 25.93 -22.04
C SER A 66 -6.32 25.22 -21.03
N SER A 67 -6.27 23.90 -20.94
CA SER A 67 -7.18 23.09 -20.12
C SER A 67 -6.89 23.14 -18.61
N PHE A 68 -5.64 23.47 -18.21
CA PHE A 68 -5.19 23.35 -16.80
C PHE A 68 -4.45 24.59 -16.27
N ILE A 69 -4.54 25.72 -16.98
CA ILE A 69 -3.75 26.93 -16.70
C ILE A 69 -3.99 27.52 -15.30
N HIS A 70 -5.18 27.27 -14.73
CA HIS A 70 -5.62 27.77 -13.44
C HIS A 70 -5.46 26.78 -12.29
N GLU A 71 -5.01 25.56 -12.56
CA GLU A 71 -4.87 24.53 -11.52
C GLU A 71 -3.59 24.74 -10.70
N TYR A 72 -3.71 24.51 -9.39
CA TYR A 72 -2.61 24.59 -8.44
C TYR A 72 -2.83 23.61 -7.29
N PHE A 73 -1.74 23.24 -6.64
CA PHE A 73 -1.74 22.43 -5.43
C PHE A 73 -1.22 23.25 -4.27
N VAL A 74 -1.82 23.04 -3.10
CA VAL A 74 -1.37 23.63 -1.84
C VAL A 74 -0.78 22.53 -0.98
N PHE A 75 0.45 22.73 -0.55
CA PHE A 75 1.16 21.84 0.35
C PHE A 75 1.41 22.53 1.69
N ILE A 76 1.28 21.79 2.79
CA ILE A 76 1.58 22.24 4.14
C ILE A 76 2.97 21.75 4.52
N LEU A 77 3.82 22.68 4.95
CA LEU A 77 5.10 22.36 5.58
C LEU A 77 4.85 22.18 7.08
N ASN A 78 5.08 20.97 7.55
CA ASN A 78 5.08 20.66 8.97
C ASN A 78 6.53 20.55 9.45
N ASP A 79 7.04 21.66 10.01
CA ASP A 79 8.43 21.82 10.43
C ASP A 79 8.82 20.81 11.53
N ARG A 80 7.85 20.45 12.36
CA ARG A 80 8.01 19.51 13.48
C ARG A 80 8.18 18.08 12.98
N LEU A 81 7.31 17.64 12.07
CA LEU A 81 7.41 16.32 11.46
C LEU A 81 8.52 16.26 10.41
N ARG A 82 9.00 17.41 9.89
CA ARG A 82 9.92 17.50 8.75
C ARG A 82 9.32 16.88 7.49
N ILE A 83 8.04 17.18 7.24
CA ILE A 83 7.29 16.68 6.08
C ILE A 83 6.64 17.82 5.31
N LEU A 84 6.52 17.60 3.99
CA LEU A 84 5.64 18.35 3.11
C LEU A 84 4.44 17.45 2.78
N GLN A 85 3.23 17.92 3.08
CA GLN A 85 1.98 17.18 2.90
C GLN A 85 1.04 17.93 1.96
N PRO A 86 0.30 17.25 1.08
CA PRO A 86 -0.80 17.89 0.35
C PRO A 86 -1.94 18.26 1.31
N THR A 87 -2.76 19.23 0.93
CA THR A 87 -3.89 19.70 1.75
C THR A 87 -5.11 18.80 1.62
N ASP A 88 -5.63 18.64 0.39
CA ASP A 88 -7.03 18.20 0.25
C ASP A 88 -7.27 17.11 -0.81
N SER A 89 -6.27 16.70 -1.59
CA SER A 89 -6.48 15.76 -2.72
C SER A 89 -5.45 14.63 -2.83
N PRO A 90 -5.88 13.40 -3.16
CA PRO A 90 -4.99 12.31 -3.54
C PRO A 90 -4.07 12.64 -4.71
N THR A 91 -4.55 13.40 -5.70
CA THR A 91 -3.76 13.87 -6.84
C THR A 91 -2.59 14.74 -6.39
N GLY A 92 -2.75 15.51 -5.30
CA GLY A 92 -1.68 16.28 -4.69
C GLY A 92 -0.52 15.41 -4.19
N TRP A 93 -0.78 14.18 -3.72
CA TRP A 93 0.29 13.25 -3.33
C TRP A 93 1.16 12.86 -4.51
N LEU A 94 0.54 12.54 -5.65
CA LEU A 94 1.24 12.17 -6.87
C LEU A 94 2.00 13.36 -7.47
N TYR A 95 1.41 14.56 -7.44
CA TYR A 95 2.11 15.75 -7.91
C TYR A 95 3.31 16.09 -7.02
N LEU A 96 3.18 15.92 -5.71
CA LEU A 96 4.29 16.08 -4.78
C LEU A 96 5.39 15.04 -5.02
N ALA A 97 5.02 13.79 -5.32
CA ALA A 97 5.98 12.74 -5.67
C ALA A 97 6.75 13.09 -6.96
N LEU A 98 6.07 13.65 -7.97
CA LEU A 98 6.70 14.14 -9.19
C LEU A 98 7.66 15.31 -8.90
N LEU A 99 7.26 16.28 -8.09
CA LEU A 99 8.11 17.41 -7.71
C LEU A 99 9.41 16.93 -7.04
N HIS A 100 9.31 16.03 -6.05
CA HIS A 100 10.48 15.45 -5.39
C HIS A 100 11.37 14.65 -6.36
N ALA A 101 10.78 13.88 -7.29
CA ALA A 101 11.56 13.17 -8.31
C ALA A 101 12.36 14.14 -9.20
N MET A 102 11.72 15.22 -9.65
CA MET A 102 12.31 16.23 -10.53
C MET A 102 13.30 17.17 -9.81
N THR A 103 13.25 17.26 -8.48
CA THR A 103 14.24 17.97 -7.67
C THR A 103 15.25 17.03 -7.01
N SER A 104 15.35 15.77 -7.45
CA SER A 104 16.23 14.78 -6.82
C SER A 104 17.70 15.08 -7.05
N HIS A 105 18.51 14.86 -6.01
CA HIS A 105 19.95 15.03 -5.99
C HIS A 105 20.60 13.88 -5.20
N PRO A 106 21.86 13.49 -5.47
CA PRO A 106 22.54 12.42 -4.71
C PRO A 106 22.65 12.70 -3.22
N LEU A 107 22.69 13.98 -2.84
CA LEU A 107 22.66 14.39 -1.44
C LEU A 107 21.22 14.63 -0.99
N PRO A 108 20.84 14.17 0.20
CA PRO A 108 19.53 14.43 0.76
C PRO A 108 19.32 15.92 1.03
N ASP A 109 18.07 16.37 0.91
CA ASP A 109 17.72 17.74 1.21
C ASP A 109 17.78 18.03 2.72
N GLN A 110 17.92 19.30 3.10
CA GLN A 110 18.13 19.67 4.51
C GLN A 110 16.88 19.54 5.36
N TYR A 111 15.70 19.59 4.74
CA TYR A 111 14.43 19.66 5.45
C TYR A 111 13.85 18.27 5.72
N THR A 112 13.66 17.47 4.67
CA THR A 112 13.17 16.09 4.77
C THR A 112 14.28 15.12 5.14
N GLY A 113 15.56 15.49 4.99
CA GLY A 113 16.71 14.61 5.22
C GLY A 113 16.71 13.36 4.34
N MET A 114 15.92 13.35 3.27
CA MET A 114 15.86 12.32 2.24
C MET A 114 16.27 12.95 0.91
N THR A 115 16.73 12.13 -0.03
CA THR A 115 16.84 12.57 -1.42
C THR A 115 15.44 12.73 -2.02
N GLY A 116 15.32 13.57 -3.05
CA GLY A 116 14.06 13.71 -3.77
C GLY A 116 13.54 12.37 -4.32
N MET A 117 14.44 11.46 -4.73
CA MET A 117 14.08 10.11 -5.17
C MET A 117 13.47 9.28 -4.04
N GLU A 118 14.14 9.20 -2.88
CA GLU A 118 13.64 8.45 -1.72
C GLU A 118 12.27 8.97 -1.27
N ARG A 119 12.12 10.30 -1.22
CA ARG A 119 10.86 10.93 -0.82
C ARG A 119 9.74 10.70 -1.85
N SER A 120 10.07 10.72 -3.14
CA SER A 120 9.15 10.40 -4.22
C SER A 120 8.64 8.96 -4.13
N TYR A 121 9.54 8.00 -3.90
CA TYR A 121 9.18 6.60 -3.70
C TYR A 121 8.33 6.36 -2.46
N GLN A 122 8.67 7.03 -1.34
CA GLN A 122 7.87 6.95 -0.12
C GLN A 122 6.43 7.43 -0.36
N LEU A 123 6.24 8.48 -1.16
CA LEU A 123 4.91 8.96 -1.54
C LEU A 123 4.19 8.00 -2.50
N LEU A 124 4.86 7.48 -3.53
CA LEU A 124 4.27 6.54 -4.49
C LEU A 124 3.84 5.21 -3.86
N HIS A 125 4.51 4.79 -2.79
CA HIS A 125 4.12 3.63 -1.97
C HIS A 125 3.05 3.95 -0.93
N SER A 126 2.74 5.23 -0.70
CA SER A 126 1.72 5.58 0.29
C SER A 126 0.33 5.20 -0.20
N ALA A 127 -0.50 4.73 0.74
CA ALA A 127 -1.90 4.41 0.48
C ALA A 127 -2.70 5.61 -0.07
N GLY A 128 -2.20 6.84 0.14
CA GLY A 128 -2.72 8.06 -0.47
C GLY A 128 -2.66 8.07 -2.00
N CYS A 129 -1.61 7.51 -2.61
CA CYS A 129 -1.43 7.49 -4.08
C CYS A 129 -2.22 6.37 -4.78
N TRP A 130 -2.50 5.26 -4.09
CA TRP A 130 -3.17 4.09 -4.66
C TRP A 130 -4.68 4.28 -4.73
N SER A 131 -5.28 3.97 -5.88
CA SER A 131 -6.71 4.14 -6.13
C SER A 131 -7.30 2.86 -6.73
N ASP A 132 -8.43 2.38 -6.18
CA ASP A 132 -9.26 1.38 -6.86
C ASP A 132 -10.25 2.06 -7.84
N GLN A 133 -10.23 3.39 -7.94
CA GLN A 133 -10.92 4.16 -8.97
C GLN A 133 -9.96 4.48 -10.12
N PRO A 134 -10.41 4.45 -11.38
CA PRO A 134 -9.62 4.89 -12.52
C PRO A 134 -9.12 6.32 -12.29
N TYR A 135 -7.82 6.54 -12.49
CA TYR A 135 -7.23 7.86 -12.36
C TYR A 135 -7.83 8.83 -13.38
N ASP A 136 -8.11 10.06 -12.93
CA ASP A 136 -8.57 11.15 -13.79
C ASP A 136 -7.45 11.65 -14.72
N SER A 137 -7.82 12.47 -15.70
CA SER A 137 -6.88 12.95 -16.73
C SER A 137 -5.67 13.71 -16.17
N ILE A 138 -5.85 14.50 -15.11
CA ILE A 138 -4.78 15.24 -14.43
C ILE A 138 -3.82 14.24 -13.78
N THR A 139 -4.35 13.27 -13.03
CA THR A 139 -3.52 12.27 -12.37
C THR A 139 -2.76 11.40 -13.37
N ARG A 140 -3.41 11.00 -14.48
CA ARG A 140 -2.74 10.27 -15.57
C ARG A 140 -1.62 11.08 -16.22
N ASN A 141 -1.79 12.39 -16.39
CA ASN A 141 -0.72 13.27 -16.89
C ASN A 141 0.47 13.34 -15.91
N ILE A 142 0.21 13.43 -14.60
CA ILE A 142 1.26 13.41 -13.57
C ILE A 142 2.02 12.08 -13.62
N LEU A 143 1.30 10.95 -13.66
CA LEU A 143 1.88 9.62 -13.74
C LEU A 143 2.72 9.45 -15.01
N LEU A 144 2.25 9.97 -16.15
CA LEU A 144 3.01 9.99 -17.41
C LEU A 144 4.34 10.72 -17.24
N GLN A 145 4.33 11.91 -16.64
CA GLN A 145 5.55 12.67 -16.36
C GLN A 145 6.51 11.86 -15.46
N ILE A 146 6.02 11.21 -14.40
CA ILE A 146 6.85 10.34 -13.53
C ILE A 146 7.45 9.17 -14.31
N ALA A 147 6.66 8.47 -15.13
CA ALA A 147 7.15 7.33 -15.91
C ALA A 147 8.28 7.72 -16.89
N THR A 148 8.19 8.91 -17.49
CA THR A 148 9.20 9.41 -18.44
C THR A 148 10.53 9.80 -17.80
N ILE A 149 10.61 9.87 -16.46
CA ILE A 149 11.87 10.07 -15.73
C ILE A 149 12.78 8.84 -15.88
N SER A 150 12.21 7.65 -16.03
CA SER A 150 13.01 6.45 -16.29
C SER A 150 13.77 6.57 -17.62
N PRO A 151 15.04 6.14 -17.67
CA PRO A 151 15.82 6.13 -18.91
C PRO A 151 15.21 5.15 -19.91
N LYS A 152 15.35 5.43 -21.20
CA LYS A 152 14.84 4.57 -22.27
C LYS A 152 15.83 3.43 -22.51
N VAL A 153 15.32 2.21 -22.60
CA VAL A 153 16.16 1.01 -22.59
C VAL A 153 15.71 0.06 -23.69
N ASN A 154 16.63 -0.29 -24.60
CA ASN A 154 16.38 -1.15 -25.75
C ASN A 154 17.58 -2.06 -26.07
N PHE A 155 17.38 -3.06 -26.95
CA PHE A 155 18.48 -3.88 -27.48
C PHE A 155 19.14 -3.20 -28.68
N TYR A 156 20.44 -3.44 -28.86
CA TYR A 156 21.20 -3.00 -30.03
C TYR A 156 21.96 -4.16 -30.70
N PRO A 157 21.81 -4.34 -32.02
CA PRO A 157 20.72 -3.84 -32.87
C PRO A 157 19.34 -4.31 -32.37
N GLU A 158 18.25 -3.60 -32.65
CA GLU A 158 16.90 -3.93 -32.12
C GLU A 158 16.44 -5.38 -32.36
N HIS A 159 16.93 -6.01 -33.44
CA HIS A 159 16.59 -7.37 -33.83
C HIS A 159 17.49 -8.44 -33.20
N LEU A 160 18.49 -8.05 -32.39
CA LEU A 160 19.45 -8.96 -31.75
C LEU A 160 19.54 -8.67 -30.25
N THR A 161 19.41 -9.70 -29.41
CA THR A 161 19.53 -9.60 -27.94
C THR A 161 20.99 -9.63 -27.45
N CYS A 162 21.92 -9.09 -28.24
CA CYS A 162 23.37 -9.19 -27.98
C CYS A 162 23.95 -8.02 -27.16
N MET A 163 23.35 -6.84 -27.21
CA MET A 163 23.83 -5.66 -26.49
C MET A 163 22.66 -4.81 -25.96
N VAL A 164 22.85 -4.21 -24.79
CA VAL A 164 21.90 -3.28 -24.17
C VAL A 164 22.27 -1.84 -24.53
N LYS A 165 21.30 -1.05 -24.98
CA LYS A 165 21.41 0.39 -25.20
C LYS A 165 20.53 1.12 -24.17
N ILE A 166 21.17 1.99 -23.39
CA ILE A 166 20.50 2.86 -22.42
C ILE A 166 20.59 4.29 -22.96
N ASP A 167 19.44 4.83 -23.36
CA ASP A 167 19.29 6.21 -23.78
C ASP A 167 18.81 7.02 -22.57
N TRP A 168 19.76 7.62 -21.86
CA TRP A 168 19.44 8.57 -20.80
C TRP A 168 18.76 9.80 -21.40
N ASN A 169 18.00 10.54 -20.59
CA ASN A 169 17.40 11.80 -21.02
C ASN A 169 18.47 12.92 -21.12
N GLU A 170 19.35 12.80 -22.13
CA GLU A 170 20.64 13.51 -22.30
C GLU A 170 20.54 15.04 -22.32
N ASN A 171 19.38 15.60 -22.69
CA ASN A 171 19.23 17.05 -22.91
C ASN A 171 18.52 17.80 -21.78
N SER A 172 18.08 17.15 -20.69
CA SER A 172 17.27 17.83 -19.67
C SER A 172 17.39 17.30 -18.24
N LEU A 173 17.73 16.03 -18.00
CA LEU A 173 17.64 15.44 -16.65
C LEU A 173 19.00 14.90 -16.15
N PRO A 174 19.47 15.32 -14.97
CA PRO A 174 20.59 14.67 -14.28
C PRO A 174 20.40 13.16 -14.08
N TYR A 175 21.48 12.39 -14.17
CA TYR A 175 21.45 10.93 -13.94
C TYR A 175 20.93 10.54 -12.55
N SER A 176 21.16 11.39 -11.55
CA SER A 176 20.70 11.21 -10.16
C SER A 176 19.18 11.21 -9.99
N MET A 177 18.42 11.61 -11.01
CA MET A 177 16.95 11.52 -11.02
C MET A 177 16.44 10.25 -11.69
N GLN A 178 17.21 9.71 -12.61
CA GLN A 178 16.75 8.72 -13.57
C GLN A 178 16.82 7.33 -12.96
N HIS A 179 15.75 6.93 -12.27
CA HIS A 179 15.61 5.62 -11.65
C HIS A 179 14.91 4.63 -12.58
N PHE A 180 15.41 3.39 -12.70
CA PHE A 180 14.82 2.36 -13.58
C PHE A 180 13.42 1.90 -13.12
N GLY A 181 13.09 2.11 -11.85
CA GLY A 181 11.81 1.68 -11.28
C GLY A 181 10.63 2.64 -11.48
N TYR A 182 10.81 3.90 -11.92
CA TYR A 182 9.69 4.87 -11.99
C TYR A 182 8.62 4.43 -13.00
N TYR A 183 9.03 4.00 -14.19
CA TYR A 183 8.11 3.39 -15.16
C TYR A 183 7.39 2.17 -14.58
N LEU A 184 8.12 1.29 -13.86
CA LEU A 184 7.57 0.04 -13.32
C LEU A 184 6.51 0.29 -12.24
N ILE A 185 6.76 1.23 -11.30
CA ILE A 185 5.80 1.57 -10.25
C ILE A 185 4.58 2.31 -10.82
N VAL A 186 4.78 3.22 -11.78
CA VAL A 186 3.68 3.93 -12.45
C VAL A 186 2.80 2.95 -13.23
N LYS A 187 3.41 2.04 -13.99
CA LYS A 187 2.68 1.00 -14.71
C LYS A 187 1.82 0.18 -13.75
N LYS A 188 2.40 -0.25 -12.62
CA LYS A 188 1.67 -1.01 -11.60
C LYS A 188 0.51 -0.22 -10.98
N LEU A 189 0.70 1.08 -10.70
CA LEU A 189 -0.39 1.94 -10.20
C LEU A 189 -1.54 2.02 -11.21
N VAL A 190 -1.23 2.26 -12.48
CA VAL A 190 -2.24 2.39 -13.54
C VAL A 190 -2.95 1.06 -13.76
N GLU A 191 -2.23 -0.05 -13.91
CA GLU A 191 -2.79 -1.40 -14.06
C GLU A 191 -3.70 -1.75 -12.88
N ALA A 192 -3.23 -1.52 -11.65
CA ALA A 192 -4.03 -1.77 -10.45
C ALA A 192 -5.32 -0.93 -10.41
N SER A 193 -5.32 0.29 -10.97
CA SER A 193 -6.54 1.11 -11.07
C SER A 193 -7.48 0.62 -12.19
N GLU A 194 -6.92 0.14 -13.30
CA GLU A 194 -7.66 -0.29 -14.49
C GLU A 194 -8.27 -1.67 -14.34
N GLU A 195 -7.69 -2.54 -13.50
CA GLU A 195 -8.31 -3.79 -13.05
C GLU A 195 -9.73 -3.58 -12.53
N TRP A 196 -10.02 -2.40 -11.97
CA TRP A 196 -11.33 -2.03 -11.42
C TRP A 196 -12.23 -1.26 -12.39
N ASN A 197 -11.83 -1.07 -13.65
CA ASN A 197 -12.62 -0.32 -14.63
C ASN A 197 -14.07 -0.83 -14.76
N PHE A 198 -14.31 -2.12 -14.53
CA PHE A 198 -15.66 -2.70 -14.60
C PHE A 198 -16.62 -2.20 -13.49
N MET A 199 -16.08 -1.67 -12.38
CA MET A 199 -16.85 -1.07 -11.29
C MET A 199 -17.21 0.40 -11.56
N TYR A 200 -16.68 1.00 -12.63
CA TYR A 200 -16.87 2.40 -12.95
C TYR A 200 -17.42 2.56 -14.37
N PRO A 201 -18.10 3.68 -14.69
CA PRO A 201 -18.48 3.97 -16.06
C PRO A 201 -17.22 4.00 -16.94
N SER A 202 -17.29 3.38 -18.12
CA SER A 202 -16.21 3.39 -19.10
C SER A 202 -15.85 4.82 -19.48
N PHE A 203 -14.68 5.30 -19.06
CA PHE A 203 -14.09 6.52 -19.59
C PHE A 203 -13.35 6.15 -20.87
N ILE A 204 -13.80 6.70 -22.00
CA ILE A 204 -13.03 6.64 -23.25
C ILE A 204 -12.04 7.80 -23.18
N SER A 205 -10.83 7.55 -22.69
CA SER A 205 -9.72 8.49 -22.82
C SER A 205 -8.80 8.06 -23.96
N ASN A 206 -8.47 9.00 -24.86
CA ASN A 206 -7.32 8.86 -25.75
C ASN A 206 -6.06 9.02 -24.90
N ASP A 207 -5.64 7.96 -24.21
CA ASP A 207 -4.62 8.08 -23.17
C ASP A 207 -3.19 8.02 -23.71
N GLU A 208 -2.42 9.09 -23.46
CA GLU A 208 -0.99 9.15 -23.80
C GLU A 208 -0.16 8.17 -22.97
N ILE A 209 -0.59 7.87 -21.74
CA ILE A 209 0.08 6.91 -20.86
C ILE A 209 -0.07 5.47 -21.35
N GLU A 210 -1.24 5.09 -21.87
CA GLU A 210 -1.44 3.78 -22.50
C GLU A 210 -0.60 3.66 -23.78
N LYS A 211 -0.53 4.73 -24.58
CA LYS A 211 0.38 4.78 -25.74
C LYS A 211 1.84 4.59 -25.33
N LEU A 212 2.26 5.15 -24.18
CA LEU A 212 3.61 4.94 -23.65
C LEU A 212 3.85 3.46 -23.34
N PHE A 213 2.93 2.81 -22.63
CA PHE A 213 3.05 1.40 -22.25
C PHE A 213 3.01 0.43 -23.45
N GLN A 214 2.29 0.79 -24.51
CA GLN A 214 2.23 0.01 -25.74
C GLN A 214 3.41 0.29 -26.69
N SER A 215 4.14 1.39 -26.47
CA SER A 215 5.25 1.77 -27.33
C SER A 215 6.47 0.86 -27.14
N LYS A 216 7.26 0.63 -28.20
CA LYS A 216 8.58 -0.03 -28.10
C LYS A 216 9.66 0.86 -27.48
N THR A 217 9.29 1.99 -26.88
CA THR A 217 10.24 2.97 -26.34
C THR A 217 10.94 2.43 -25.10
N TYR A 218 10.24 1.66 -24.28
CA TYR A 218 10.75 1.03 -23.06
C TYR A 218 10.66 -0.50 -23.20
N ASN A 219 11.80 -1.20 -23.23
CA ASN A 219 11.81 -2.64 -23.10
C ASN A 219 11.66 -3.04 -21.63
N GLU A 220 10.45 -3.41 -21.22
CA GLU A 220 10.11 -3.67 -19.82
C GLU A 220 10.95 -4.78 -19.19
N LYS A 221 11.26 -5.85 -19.93
CA LYS A 221 12.10 -6.96 -19.44
C LYS A 221 13.52 -6.49 -19.16
N LEU A 222 14.04 -5.64 -20.03
CA LEU A 222 15.37 -5.07 -19.89
C LEU A 222 15.39 -4.06 -18.74
N LEU A 223 14.36 -3.22 -18.64
CA LEU A 223 14.22 -2.25 -17.56
C LEU A 223 14.10 -2.93 -16.18
N ALA A 224 13.30 -3.99 -16.09
CA ALA A 224 13.20 -4.88 -14.93
C ALA A 224 14.56 -5.50 -14.56
N LYS A 225 15.28 -6.01 -15.55
CA LYS A 225 16.62 -6.57 -15.36
C LYS A 225 17.59 -5.51 -14.85
N LEU A 226 17.64 -4.32 -15.45
CA LEU A 226 18.51 -3.24 -14.99
C LEU A 226 18.12 -2.76 -13.60
N TYR A 227 16.83 -2.61 -13.30
CA TYR A 227 16.38 -2.34 -11.94
C TYR A 227 16.92 -3.39 -10.98
N TRP A 228 16.87 -4.67 -11.33
CA TRP A 228 17.40 -5.75 -10.51
C TRP A 228 18.93 -5.71 -10.36
N ASP A 229 19.65 -5.48 -11.44
CA ASP A 229 21.12 -5.37 -11.47
C ASP A 229 21.61 -4.19 -10.60
N TYR A 230 20.86 -3.09 -10.57
CA TYR A 230 21.16 -1.90 -9.75
C TYR A 230 20.41 -1.86 -8.41
N ARG A 231 19.57 -2.86 -8.10
CA ARG A 231 18.67 -2.88 -6.93
C ARG A 231 19.42 -2.56 -5.64
N ASP A 232 20.55 -3.23 -5.44
CA ASP A 232 21.31 -3.11 -4.21
C ASP A 232 22.03 -1.77 -4.10
N SER A 233 22.22 -1.04 -5.22
CA SER A 233 22.79 0.32 -5.20
C SER A 233 21.79 1.37 -4.73
N TYR A 234 20.48 1.06 -4.70
CA TYR A 234 19.45 1.97 -4.22
C TYR A 234 19.25 1.85 -2.71
N ASN A 235 19.00 2.99 -2.06
CA ASN A 235 18.50 3.01 -0.69
C ASN A 235 17.21 2.17 -0.61
N PRO A 236 17.01 1.30 0.41
CA PRO A 236 15.78 0.54 0.59
C PRO A 236 14.48 1.36 0.47
N THR A 237 14.51 2.63 0.89
CA THR A 237 13.34 3.54 0.78
C THR A 237 13.02 3.98 -0.65
N ALA A 238 13.98 3.89 -1.58
CA ALA A 238 13.83 4.17 -3.01
C ALA A 238 13.63 2.90 -3.87
N ARG A 239 13.41 1.74 -3.24
CA ARG A 239 13.15 0.47 -3.95
C ARG A 239 11.66 0.28 -4.23
N LEU A 240 11.37 -0.58 -5.20
CA LEU A 240 10.02 -1.10 -5.42
C LEU A 240 9.58 -1.93 -4.22
N SER A 241 8.26 -2.06 -4.03
CA SER A 241 7.73 -2.86 -2.92
C SER A 241 8.12 -4.32 -3.09
N THR A 242 8.31 -5.05 -2.00
CA THR A 242 8.77 -6.46 -2.02
C THR A 242 7.88 -7.36 -2.88
N GLN A 243 6.57 -7.08 -2.92
CA GLN A 243 5.63 -7.78 -3.80
C GLN A 243 5.93 -7.49 -5.28
N THR A 244 6.14 -6.22 -5.63
CA THR A 244 6.49 -5.81 -7.01
C THR A 244 7.85 -6.35 -7.43
N GLU A 245 8.83 -6.35 -6.53
CA GLU A 245 10.15 -6.96 -6.78
C GLU A 245 10.03 -8.47 -7.06
N LYS A 246 9.20 -9.20 -6.29
CA LYS A 246 8.92 -10.62 -6.53
C LYS A 246 8.26 -10.84 -7.89
N GLU A 247 7.25 -10.05 -8.22
CA GLU A 247 6.56 -10.12 -9.52
C GLU A 247 7.55 -9.92 -10.68
N ILE A 248 8.40 -8.90 -10.59
CA ILE A 248 9.41 -8.60 -11.61
C ILE A 248 10.46 -9.72 -11.72
N CYS A 249 10.91 -10.26 -10.58
CA CYS A 249 11.86 -11.36 -10.54
C CYS A 249 11.28 -12.63 -11.21
N CYS A 250 10.02 -12.96 -10.92
CA CYS A 250 9.32 -14.12 -11.47
C CYS A 250 9.09 -14.08 -13.00
N ILE A 251 9.21 -12.91 -13.64
CA ILE A 251 9.08 -12.79 -15.10
C ILE A 251 10.28 -13.43 -15.84
N SER A 252 11.39 -13.70 -15.14
CA SER A 252 12.56 -14.44 -15.67
C SER A 252 12.36 -15.96 -15.63
N SER A 253 11.40 -16.48 -16.41
CA SER A 253 11.33 -17.92 -16.71
C SER A 253 12.42 -18.31 -17.73
N THR A 254 13.67 -18.25 -17.28
CA THR A 254 14.71 -19.16 -17.77
C THR A 254 14.96 -20.14 -16.65
N GLU A 255 14.76 -21.44 -16.90
CA GLU A 255 15.07 -22.51 -15.95
C GLU A 255 16.50 -22.32 -15.42
N SER A 256 16.61 -21.75 -14.22
CA SER A 256 17.84 -21.76 -13.47
C SER A 256 18.13 -23.23 -13.16
N TYR A 257 19.25 -23.73 -13.68
CA TYR A 257 19.85 -24.99 -13.26
C TYR A 257 19.91 -25.00 -11.73
N GLU A 258 19.03 -25.78 -11.09
CA GLU A 258 19.11 -26.04 -9.66
C GLU A 258 20.24 -27.04 -9.43
N PRO A 259 21.30 -26.70 -8.68
CA PRO A 259 22.20 -27.71 -8.19
C PRO A 259 21.40 -28.59 -7.21
N ILE A 260 21.32 -29.89 -7.48
CA ILE A 260 20.75 -30.85 -6.54
C ILE A 260 21.70 -30.92 -5.36
N TRP A 261 21.29 -30.40 -4.21
CA TRP A 261 22.01 -30.58 -2.94
C TRP A 261 21.79 -32.02 -2.47
N GLU A 262 22.60 -32.96 -2.98
CA GLU A 262 22.76 -34.25 -2.30
C GLU A 262 23.56 -33.98 -1.02
N SER A 263 22.93 -34.23 0.12
CA SER A 263 23.55 -34.15 1.45
C SER A 263 24.65 -35.19 1.58
N TYR A 264 25.86 -34.86 1.12
CA TYR A 264 27.06 -35.64 1.38
C TYR A 264 27.51 -35.42 2.82
N SER A 265 26.91 -36.14 3.77
CA SER A 265 27.50 -36.36 5.08
C SER A 265 28.60 -37.42 4.96
N TYR A 266 29.86 -36.99 4.81
CA TYR A 266 30.98 -37.85 5.18
C TYR A 266 31.98 -37.07 6.03
N SER A 267 32.14 -37.55 7.26
CA SER A 267 33.31 -37.35 8.09
C SER A 267 34.55 -37.86 7.34
N THR A 268 35.35 -36.96 6.79
CA THR A 268 36.63 -37.36 6.17
C THR A 268 37.79 -37.12 7.12
N ASN A 269 38.14 -38.14 7.91
CA ASN A 269 39.50 -38.32 8.41
C ASN A 269 40.37 -38.76 7.24
N TYR A 270 41.11 -37.83 6.62
CA TYR A 270 42.08 -38.18 5.58
C TYR A 270 43.38 -38.65 6.22
N ASN A 271 43.63 -39.97 6.16
CA ASN A 271 44.98 -40.50 6.25
C ASN A 271 45.65 -40.37 4.88
N SER A 272 46.72 -39.60 4.82
CA SER A 272 47.62 -39.50 3.68
C SER A 272 48.28 -40.87 3.44
N LEU A 273 48.04 -41.55 2.30
CA LEU A 273 49.06 -42.38 1.61
C LEU A 273 48.66 -43.17 0.33
N ASP A 274 47.42 -43.19 -0.16
CA ASP A 274 47.08 -43.95 -1.41
C ASP A 274 46.32 -43.17 -2.49
N LEU A 275 47.08 -42.58 -3.42
CA LEU A 275 46.57 -41.77 -4.54
C LEU A 275 45.88 -42.64 -5.62
N VAL A 276 46.35 -43.88 -5.79
CA VAL A 276 45.74 -44.89 -6.67
C VAL A 276 44.30 -45.23 -6.22
N TYR A 277 44.03 -45.32 -4.92
CA TYR A 277 42.71 -45.68 -4.39
C TYR A 277 41.64 -44.63 -4.75
N TYR A 278 41.99 -43.34 -4.66
CA TYR A 278 41.04 -42.25 -4.93
C TYR A 278 40.69 -42.09 -6.42
N LEU A 279 41.64 -42.28 -7.34
CA LEU A 279 41.36 -42.13 -8.78
C LEU A 279 40.50 -43.27 -9.32
N TYR A 280 40.66 -44.51 -8.82
CA TYR A 280 39.80 -45.63 -9.22
C TYR A 280 38.46 -45.67 -8.46
N GLY A 281 38.42 -45.21 -7.20
CA GLY A 281 37.20 -45.23 -6.37
C GLY A 281 36.15 -44.18 -6.76
N SER A 282 36.53 -43.12 -7.49
CA SER A 282 35.64 -42.01 -7.84
C SER A 282 34.81 -42.24 -9.11
N GLY A 283 35.10 -43.29 -9.90
CA GLY A 283 34.30 -43.68 -11.07
C GLY A 283 34.20 -42.66 -12.22
N ASP A 284 34.89 -41.53 -12.15
CA ASP A 284 34.67 -40.41 -13.07
C ASP A 284 36.00 -39.89 -13.62
N VAL A 285 36.50 -40.53 -14.67
CA VAL A 285 37.69 -40.07 -15.41
C VAL A 285 37.23 -39.51 -16.75
N ASN A 286 36.56 -38.35 -16.72
CA ASN A 286 36.26 -37.57 -17.93
C ASN A 286 37.50 -36.79 -18.39
N LEU A 287 38.50 -37.50 -18.94
CA LEU A 287 39.70 -36.93 -19.56
C LEU A 287 39.45 -36.40 -20.99
N LYS A 288 38.30 -35.76 -21.26
CA LYS A 288 37.94 -35.34 -22.63
C LYS A 288 38.40 -33.93 -23.03
N ASP A 289 38.74 -33.04 -22.09
CA ASP A 289 38.92 -31.62 -22.45
C ASP A 289 40.37 -31.12 -22.37
N SER A 290 41.35 -31.97 -22.66
CA SER A 290 42.78 -31.57 -22.63
C SER A 290 43.30 -30.91 -23.93
N LYS A 291 42.48 -30.80 -24.99
CA LYS A 291 42.89 -30.20 -26.27
C LYS A 291 42.28 -28.82 -26.57
N GLU A 292 41.21 -28.40 -25.88
CA GLU A 292 40.48 -27.16 -26.21
C GLU A 292 40.72 -25.99 -25.25
N LEU A 293 41.41 -26.18 -24.13
CA LEU A 293 41.65 -25.10 -23.16
C LEU A 293 42.87 -24.25 -23.56
N ARG A 294 42.68 -23.40 -24.58
CA ARG A 294 43.55 -22.26 -24.83
C ARG A 294 43.12 -21.11 -23.90
N CYS A 295 44.05 -20.69 -23.02
CA CYS A 295 44.02 -19.51 -22.14
C CYS A 295 43.22 -19.64 -20.81
N PHE A 296 43.88 -19.29 -19.70
CA PHE A 296 43.42 -19.30 -18.30
C PHE A 296 42.36 -18.22 -17.98
N PRO A 297 41.15 -18.59 -17.48
CA PRO A 297 40.32 -17.68 -16.70
C PRO A 297 40.10 -18.26 -15.30
N LEU A 298 40.97 -17.87 -14.34
CA LEU A 298 40.88 -18.32 -12.93
C LEU A 298 39.50 -18.08 -12.29
N SER A 299 38.73 -17.11 -12.79
CA SER A 299 37.40 -16.77 -12.28
C SER A 299 36.34 -17.86 -12.49
N ARG A 300 36.55 -18.80 -13.43
CA ARG A 300 35.64 -19.93 -13.63
C ARG A 300 35.91 -21.10 -12.69
N TRP A 301 37.11 -21.17 -12.08
CA TRP A 301 37.60 -22.36 -11.38
C TRP A 301 37.42 -22.30 -9.84
N LEU A 302 37.08 -21.12 -9.30
CA LEU A 302 37.01 -20.85 -7.86
C LEU A 302 35.60 -20.95 -7.27
N LYS A 303 34.64 -21.51 -8.02
CA LYS A 303 33.23 -21.52 -7.57
C LYS A 303 32.86 -22.68 -6.64
N ASP A 304 33.64 -23.77 -6.58
CA ASP A 304 33.31 -24.92 -5.72
C ASP A 304 34.53 -25.72 -5.27
N GLU A 305 34.47 -26.26 -4.05
CA GLU A 305 35.53 -26.94 -3.29
C GLU A 305 36.06 -28.23 -3.96
N TYR A 306 35.36 -28.76 -4.97
CA TYR A 306 35.68 -30.04 -5.64
C TYR A 306 36.57 -29.93 -6.88
N GLN A 307 36.88 -28.72 -7.40
CA GLN A 307 37.62 -28.61 -8.68
C GLN A 307 39.14 -28.76 -8.57
N LEU A 308 39.74 -28.53 -7.39
CA LEU A 308 41.21 -28.60 -7.24
C LEU A 308 41.74 -30.03 -7.47
N LYS A 309 40.98 -31.06 -7.09
CA LYS A 309 41.26 -32.48 -7.41
C LYS A 309 41.26 -32.75 -8.91
N ASN A 310 40.36 -32.11 -9.66
CA ASN A 310 40.19 -32.32 -11.11
C ASN A 310 41.26 -31.60 -11.92
N ILE A 311 41.85 -30.53 -11.38
CA ILE A 311 42.84 -29.68 -12.07
C ILE A 311 44.29 -30.10 -11.74
N TRP A 312 44.50 -30.86 -10.66
CA TRP A 312 45.82 -31.27 -10.17
C TRP A 312 46.72 -31.91 -11.24
N ILE A 313 46.15 -32.80 -12.07
CA ILE A 313 46.89 -33.49 -13.15
C ILE A 313 47.33 -32.50 -14.24
N GLY A 314 46.51 -31.47 -14.51
CA GLY A 314 46.84 -30.41 -15.46
C GLY A 314 47.99 -29.54 -14.96
N LEU A 315 47.95 -29.13 -13.69
CA LEU A 315 49.04 -28.37 -13.05
C LEU A 315 50.34 -29.18 -12.97
N PHE A 316 50.25 -30.50 -12.74
CA PHE A 316 51.41 -31.40 -12.77
C PHE A 316 52.05 -31.50 -14.16
N LYS A 317 51.25 -31.70 -15.21
CA LYS A 317 51.78 -31.70 -16.58
C LYS A 317 52.41 -30.36 -16.97
N PHE A 318 51.83 -29.27 -16.52
CA PHE A 318 52.39 -27.94 -16.78
C PHE A 318 53.74 -27.74 -16.06
N ALA A 319 53.85 -28.18 -14.80
CA ALA A 319 55.12 -28.17 -14.07
C ALA A 319 56.20 -29.04 -14.77
N GLU A 320 55.81 -30.21 -15.29
CA GLU A 320 56.70 -31.09 -16.06
C GLU A 320 57.15 -30.44 -17.39
N GLN A 321 56.23 -29.81 -18.12
CA GLN A 321 56.54 -29.07 -19.35
C GLN A 321 57.50 -27.91 -19.08
N LEU A 322 57.28 -27.14 -18.02
CA LEU A 322 58.20 -26.06 -17.63
C LEU A 322 59.59 -26.58 -17.27
N ASN A 323 59.71 -27.77 -16.66
CA ASN A 323 61.01 -28.37 -16.37
C ASN A 323 61.74 -28.89 -17.61
N THR A 324 61.02 -29.34 -18.65
CA THR A 324 61.61 -29.96 -19.85
C THR A 324 61.94 -28.98 -20.96
N ILE A 325 61.26 -27.83 -21.03
CA ILE A 325 61.53 -26.80 -22.04
C ILE A 325 62.83 -26.05 -21.70
N GLU A 326 63.73 -25.91 -22.68
CA GLU A 326 64.86 -24.97 -22.64
C GLU A 326 64.42 -23.67 -23.33
N SER A 327 64.02 -22.66 -22.55
CA SER A 327 63.69 -21.33 -23.04
C SER A 327 64.48 -20.27 -22.26
N ASP A 328 64.83 -19.15 -22.92
CA ASP A 328 65.53 -18.03 -22.28
C ASP A 328 64.73 -17.41 -21.11
N HIS A 329 63.41 -17.58 -21.11
CA HIS A 329 62.49 -17.10 -20.08
C HIS A 329 62.06 -18.17 -19.05
N LYS A 330 62.67 -19.36 -19.08
CA LYS A 330 62.32 -20.48 -18.19
C LYS A 330 62.26 -20.08 -16.72
N LYS A 331 63.20 -19.22 -16.29
CA LYS A 331 63.29 -18.76 -14.91
C LYS A 331 62.09 -17.87 -14.53
N ASP A 332 61.68 -16.97 -15.42
CA ASP A 332 60.52 -16.09 -15.22
C ASP A 332 59.19 -16.86 -15.25
N ASP A 333 59.07 -17.86 -16.13
CA ASP A 333 57.87 -18.69 -16.22
C ASP A 333 57.72 -19.63 -15.02
N ILE A 334 58.83 -20.18 -14.49
CA ILE A 334 58.85 -20.91 -13.23
C ILE A 334 58.44 -19.98 -12.08
N GLU A 335 58.98 -18.76 -11.99
CA GLU A 335 58.60 -17.80 -10.95
C GLU A 335 57.12 -17.41 -11.01
N ARG A 336 56.56 -17.19 -12.21
CA ARG A 336 55.12 -16.92 -12.41
C ARG A 336 54.25 -18.09 -11.97
N PHE A 337 54.66 -19.31 -12.28
CA PHE A 337 53.92 -20.49 -11.87
C PHE A 337 54.05 -20.76 -10.36
N GLU A 338 55.21 -20.50 -9.75
CA GLU A 338 55.36 -20.51 -8.29
C GLU A 338 54.45 -19.47 -7.62
N MET A 339 54.34 -18.25 -8.16
CA MET A 339 53.39 -17.25 -7.66
C MET A 339 51.93 -17.71 -7.76
N LEU A 340 51.56 -18.42 -8.83
CA LEU A 340 50.22 -18.99 -8.97
C LEU A 340 49.96 -20.08 -7.92
N LEU A 341 50.94 -20.96 -7.65
CA LEU A 341 50.82 -21.97 -6.60
C LEU A 341 50.73 -21.34 -5.20
N ASP A 342 51.49 -20.27 -4.94
CA ASP A 342 51.44 -19.51 -3.68
C ASP A 342 50.09 -18.79 -3.51
N PHE A 343 49.55 -18.22 -4.58
CA PHE A 343 48.21 -17.61 -4.58
C PHE A 343 47.10 -18.65 -4.32
N LEU A 344 47.18 -19.82 -4.96
CA LEU A 344 46.25 -20.92 -4.71
C LEU A 344 46.37 -21.44 -3.27
N HIS A 345 47.58 -21.51 -2.72
CA HIS A 345 47.80 -21.86 -1.31
C HIS A 345 47.17 -20.83 -0.37
N TYR A 346 47.34 -19.54 -0.66
CA TYR A 346 46.75 -18.45 0.11
C TYR A 346 45.22 -18.51 0.15
N ILE A 347 44.57 -18.77 -0.99
CA ILE A 347 43.10 -18.92 -1.06
C ILE A 347 42.64 -20.14 -0.25
N THR A 348 43.32 -21.27 -0.42
CA THR A 348 42.93 -22.55 0.21
C THR A 348 43.23 -22.60 1.72
N GLY A 349 44.15 -21.77 2.22
CA GLY A 349 44.52 -21.68 3.63
C GLY A 349 43.38 -21.28 4.58
N LYS A 350 42.27 -20.73 4.08
CA LYS A 350 41.06 -20.44 4.88
C LYS A 350 40.12 -21.65 5.06
N CYS A 351 40.30 -22.74 4.32
CA CYS A 351 39.35 -23.86 4.24
C CYS A 351 39.89 -25.19 4.81
N SER A 352 40.93 -25.17 5.64
CA SER A 352 41.47 -26.37 6.32
C SER A 352 41.88 -27.54 5.38
N THR A 353 42.26 -27.25 4.14
CA THR A 353 42.81 -28.25 3.21
C THR A 353 44.32 -28.35 3.34
N GLN A 354 44.85 -29.57 3.45
CA GLN A 354 46.30 -29.78 3.64
C GLN A 354 47.07 -29.35 2.37
N PRO A 355 48.10 -28.48 2.49
CA PRO A 355 48.82 -27.90 1.35
C PRO A 355 49.76 -28.86 0.62
N PHE A 356 49.73 -30.14 0.99
CA PHE A 356 50.64 -31.19 0.54
C PHE A 356 50.78 -31.25 -0.98
N TYR A 357 49.67 -31.22 -1.71
CA TYR A 357 49.70 -31.26 -3.17
C TYR A 357 50.46 -30.04 -3.70
N LEU A 358 50.04 -28.82 -3.39
CA LEU A 358 50.69 -27.59 -3.89
C LEU A 358 52.19 -27.52 -3.54
N GLN A 359 52.58 -27.97 -2.34
CA GLN A 359 53.99 -28.10 -1.94
C GLN A 359 54.75 -29.08 -2.83
N MET A 360 54.11 -30.18 -3.23
CA MET A 360 54.69 -31.18 -4.13
C MET A 360 54.96 -30.61 -5.52
N LEU A 361 54.06 -29.81 -6.11
CA LEU A 361 54.33 -29.15 -7.41
C LEU A 361 55.48 -28.16 -7.34
N LYS A 362 55.54 -27.37 -6.26
CA LYS A 362 56.65 -26.44 -6.04
C LYS A 362 57.97 -27.18 -5.88
N SER A 363 57.94 -28.35 -5.23
CA SER A 363 59.11 -29.22 -5.08
C SER A 363 59.58 -29.79 -6.43
N ILE A 364 58.66 -30.19 -7.31
CA ILE A 364 58.99 -30.69 -8.65
C ILE A 364 59.69 -29.63 -9.50
N LEU A 365 59.25 -28.37 -9.46
CA LEU A 365 59.85 -27.26 -10.21
C LEU A 365 61.29 -26.94 -9.77
N LYS A 366 61.65 -27.23 -8.51
CA LYS A 366 62.98 -26.93 -7.96
C LYS A 366 63.99 -28.06 -8.07
N VAL A 367 63.58 -29.26 -8.47
CA VAL A 367 64.49 -30.40 -8.68
C VAL A 367 64.89 -30.46 -10.16
N PRO A 368 66.14 -30.10 -10.50
CA PRO A 368 66.59 -30.19 -11.89
C PRO A 368 66.82 -31.66 -12.28
N ASN A 369 66.24 -32.06 -13.42
CA ASN A 369 66.36 -33.39 -14.04
C ASN A 369 65.71 -34.57 -13.28
N LEU A 370 64.38 -34.54 -13.11
CA LEU A 370 63.59 -35.75 -12.86
C LEU A 370 63.47 -36.58 -14.18
N PRO A 371 64.04 -37.79 -14.28
CA PRO A 371 63.91 -38.62 -15.48
C PRO A 371 62.56 -39.35 -15.47
N LEU A 372 61.47 -38.62 -15.69
CA LEU A 372 60.17 -39.24 -15.95
C LEU A 372 60.18 -39.73 -17.40
N LYS A 373 60.31 -41.04 -17.60
CA LYS A 373 60.14 -41.66 -18.92
C LYS A 373 58.80 -41.20 -19.49
N SER A 374 58.81 -40.49 -20.62
CA SER A 374 57.60 -40.04 -21.33
C SER A 374 56.67 -41.24 -21.54
N VAL A 375 55.52 -41.25 -20.84
CA VAL A 375 54.56 -42.34 -20.99
C VAL A 375 53.64 -42.01 -22.14
N SER A 376 53.90 -42.62 -23.30
CA SER A 376 53.00 -42.59 -24.45
C SER A 376 51.68 -43.26 -24.06
N TYR A 377 50.57 -42.53 -24.14
CA TYR A 377 49.23 -43.09 -23.98
C TYR A 377 49.00 -44.18 -25.04
N PRO A 378 48.35 -45.31 -24.72
CA PRO A 378 47.90 -46.22 -25.76
C PRO A 378 46.89 -45.48 -26.66
N GLU A 379 47.00 -45.62 -27.98
CA GLU A 379 45.99 -45.12 -28.91
C GLU A 379 44.64 -45.71 -28.53
N PHE A 380 43.67 -44.86 -28.20
CA PHE A 380 42.29 -45.29 -28.02
C PHE A 380 41.78 -45.78 -29.38
N THR A 381 41.63 -47.10 -29.53
CA THR A 381 40.97 -47.68 -30.71
C THR A 381 39.55 -47.11 -30.80
N ARG A 382 39.30 -46.35 -31.87
CA ARG A 382 38.00 -45.74 -32.18
C ARG A 382 36.91 -46.82 -32.18
N TYR A 383 35.98 -46.78 -31.24
CA TYR A 383 34.70 -47.48 -31.40
C TYR A 383 33.87 -46.70 -32.43
N THR A 384 33.65 -47.33 -33.59
CA THR A 384 33.17 -46.69 -34.82
C THR A 384 31.65 -46.64 -35.00
N ASN A 385 30.83 -47.03 -34.03
CA ASN A 385 29.37 -46.95 -34.17
C ASN A 385 28.68 -46.72 -32.82
N ILE A 386 28.41 -45.46 -32.47
CA ILE A 386 27.34 -45.07 -31.54
C ILE A 386 26.72 -43.76 -32.05
N GLN A 387 25.81 -43.87 -33.01
CA GLN A 387 24.92 -42.78 -33.46
C GLN A 387 23.60 -42.79 -32.66
N ASP A 388 23.68 -42.92 -31.34
CA ASP A 388 22.53 -42.69 -30.45
C ASP A 388 22.91 -41.66 -29.40
N SER A 389 22.59 -40.41 -29.71
CA SER A 389 22.63 -39.26 -28.82
C SER A 389 21.49 -39.34 -27.80
N SER A 390 21.70 -40.05 -26.68
CA SER A 390 20.94 -39.87 -25.43
C SER A 390 21.60 -40.60 -24.25
N PHE A 391 22.82 -40.20 -23.90
CA PHE A 391 23.47 -40.67 -22.67
C PHE A 391 23.63 -39.51 -21.68
N GLN A 392 22.64 -39.33 -20.81
CA GLN A 392 22.79 -38.54 -19.58
C GLN A 392 23.53 -39.41 -18.56
N SER A 393 24.69 -38.95 -18.11
CA SER A 393 25.65 -39.65 -17.27
C SER A 393 25.24 -39.71 -15.80
N TYR A 394 24.06 -40.24 -15.47
CA TYR A 394 23.66 -40.41 -14.07
C TYR A 394 23.04 -41.80 -13.82
N ARG A 395 23.69 -42.54 -12.91
CA ARG A 395 23.27 -43.75 -12.17
C ARG A 395 23.43 -45.11 -12.87
N ILE A 396 24.34 -45.93 -12.31
CA ILE A 396 24.25 -47.39 -12.38
C ILE A 396 22.92 -47.79 -11.75
N ASN A 397 21.98 -48.26 -12.58
CA ASN A 397 20.62 -48.59 -12.16
C ASN A 397 20.57 -50.02 -11.60
N LEU A 398 20.64 -50.16 -10.28
CA LEU A 398 20.58 -51.46 -9.57
C LEU A 398 19.14 -51.95 -9.33
N GLY A 399 18.14 -51.36 -10.01
CA GLY A 399 16.72 -51.62 -9.75
C GLY A 399 16.24 -51.07 -8.40
N ASN A 400 14.95 -51.25 -8.11
CA ASN A 400 14.32 -50.79 -6.86
C ASN A 400 14.74 -51.65 -5.64
N MET A 401 16.01 -51.60 -5.29
CA MET A 401 16.56 -52.09 -4.03
C MET A 401 16.56 -50.95 -3.01
N GLY A 402 16.05 -51.19 -1.79
CA GLY A 402 16.12 -50.21 -0.71
C GLY A 402 17.58 -49.82 -0.37
N HIS A 403 17.80 -48.56 0.05
CA HIS A 403 19.13 -47.95 0.28
C HIS A 403 20.09 -48.85 1.08
N TYR A 404 19.60 -49.54 2.10
CA TYR A 404 20.41 -50.44 2.93
C TYR A 404 21.01 -51.62 2.14
N LYS A 405 20.21 -52.28 1.29
CA LYS A 405 20.70 -53.39 0.44
C LYS A 405 21.66 -52.91 -0.65
N ARG A 406 21.45 -51.68 -1.16
CA ARG A 406 22.33 -51.05 -2.16
C ARG A 406 23.74 -50.80 -1.59
N ASN A 407 23.82 -50.34 -0.34
CA ASN A 407 25.09 -50.11 0.33
C ASN A 407 25.85 -51.42 0.63
N ILE A 408 25.15 -52.50 0.95
CA ILE A 408 25.78 -53.83 1.17
C ILE A 408 26.42 -54.35 -0.12
N VAL A 409 25.72 -54.28 -1.27
CA VAL A 409 26.27 -54.72 -2.56
C VAL A 409 27.47 -53.86 -2.97
N LEU A 410 27.40 -52.54 -2.78
CA LEU A 410 28.52 -51.64 -3.04
C LEU A 410 29.72 -51.95 -2.13
N GLN A 411 29.49 -52.24 -0.84
CA GLN A 411 30.55 -52.67 0.08
C GLN A 411 31.16 -54.01 -0.31
N GLU A 412 30.39 -55.01 -0.75
CA GLU A 412 30.95 -56.29 -1.21
C GLU A 412 31.84 -56.10 -2.44
N ILE A 413 31.43 -55.27 -3.41
CA ILE A 413 32.23 -54.96 -4.60
C ILE A 413 33.52 -54.23 -4.19
N GLN A 414 33.44 -53.32 -3.22
CA GLN A 414 34.57 -52.58 -2.68
C GLN A 414 35.55 -53.51 -1.93
N ASP A 415 35.04 -54.46 -1.15
CA ASP A 415 35.83 -55.47 -0.45
C ASP A 415 36.54 -56.42 -1.42
N CYS A 416 35.86 -56.86 -2.49
CA CYS A 416 36.47 -57.66 -3.55
C CYS A 416 37.57 -56.89 -4.31
N PHE A 417 37.41 -55.57 -4.47
CA PHE A 417 38.42 -54.70 -5.09
C PHE A 417 39.66 -54.56 -4.19
N VAL A 418 39.48 -54.35 -2.89
CA VAL A 418 40.58 -54.25 -1.91
C VAL A 418 41.33 -55.58 -1.78
N LYS A 419 40.59 -56.71 -1.79
CA LYS A 419 41.16 -58.06 -1.62
C LYS A 419 41.60 -58.73 -2.93
N ASN A 420 41.40 -58.06 -4.07
CA ASN A 420 41.82 -58.50 -5.41
C ASN A 420 41.23 -59.87 -5.84
N CYS A 421 39.95 -60.10 -5.52
CA CYS A 421 39.23 -61.34 -5.85
C CYS A 421 38.03 -61.11 -6.79
N THR A 422 37.60 -62.16 -7.49
CA THR A 422 36.43 -62.16 -8.40
C THR A 422 35.13 -62.01 -7.61
N TYR A 423 34.23 -61.13 -8.06
CA TYR A 423 32.95 -60.90 -7.40
C TYR A 423 31.94 -61.99 -7.78
N GLU A 424 31.42 -62.72 -6.79
CA GLU A 424 30.31 -63.68 -6.97
C GLU A 424 29.08 -63.17 -6.23
N ASN A 425 27.98 -62.97 -6.96
CA ASN A 425 26.77 -62.30 -6.48
C ASN A 425 25.96 -63.19 -5.52
N LYS A 426 26.12 -63.01 -4.20
CA LYS A 426 25.50 -63.85 -3.17
C LYS A 426 24.17 -63.32 -2.60
N ASN A 427 23.84 -62.05 -2.81
CA ASN A 427 22.77 -61.35 -2.06
C ASN A 427 21.65 -60.73 -2.92
N LEU A 428 21.60 -60.98 -4.24
CA LEU A 428 20.45 -60.65 -5.08
C LEU A 428 19.47 -61.83 -5.16
N PRO A 429 18.17 -61.68 -4.79
CA PRO A 429 17.18 -62.72 -5.05
C PRO A 429 17.03 -62.91 -6.57
N GLU A 430 17.08 -64.17 -7.01
CA GLU A 430 16.96 -64.55 -8.42
C GLU A 430 15.71 -63.94 -9.07
N MET A 431 15.89 -62.94 -9.94
CA MET A 431 14.88 -62.60 -10.93
C MET A 431 15.50 -62.46 -12.31
N ARG A 432 15.07 -63.38 -13.16
CA ARG A 432 15.41 -63.57 -14.56
C ARG A 432 14.94 -62.37 -15.40
N LYS A 433 15.90 -61.76 -16.10
CA LYS A 433 15.87 -60.90 -17.31
C LYS A 433 16.67 -59.61 -17.10
N LEU A 434 17.99 -59.72 -17.25
CA LEU A 434 18.88 -58.56 -17.38
C LEU A 434 18.58 -57.83 -18.70
N SER A 435 18.40 -56.52 -18.63
CA SER A 435 18.45 -55.64 -19.79
C SER A 435 19.90 -55.49 -20.27
N SER A 436 20.09 -55.35 -21.58
CA SER A 436 21.41 -55.32 -22.25
C SER A 436 22.40 -54.29 -21.68
N ARG A 437 21.90 -53.21 -21.04
CA ARG A 437 22.73 -52.12 -20.48
C ARG A 437 23.54 -52.50 -19.24
N THR A 438 23.06 -53.41 -18.39
CA THR A 438 23.81 -53.79 -17.17
C THR A 438 24.98 -54.72 -17.48
N TYR A 439 24.89 -55.49 -18.57
CA TYR A 439 25.98 -56.33 -19.09
C TYR A 439 27.14 -55.48 -19.65
N GLU A 440 26.82 -54.38 -20.35
CA GLU A 440 27.84 -53.48 -20.91
C GLU A 440 28.62 -52.70 -19.84
N ILE A 441 27.94 -52.28 -18.75
CA ILE A 441 28.59 -51.59 -17.63
C ILE A 441 29.55 -52.53 -16.88
N ASN A 442 29.15 -53.78 -16.63
CA ASN A 442 30.02 -54.77 -15.99
C ASN A 442 31.22 -55.12 -16.88
N ARG A 443 31.02 -55.23 -18.20
CA ARG A 443 32.11 -55.46 -19.16
C ARG A 443 33.10 -54.28 -19.23
N LEU A 444 32.61 -53.04 -19.12
CA LEU A 444 33.46 -51.84 -19.09
C LEU A 444 34.29 -51.79 -17.80
N LEU A 445 33.69 -52.08 -16.65
CA LEU A 445 34.38 -52.13 -15.35
C LEU A 445 35.41 -53.27 -15.27
N GLU A 446 35.12 -54.43 -15.87
CA GLU A 446 36.09 -55.52 -16.03
C GLU A 446 37.26 -55.10 -16.94
N SER A 447 37.00 -54.41 -18.05
CA SER A 447 38.07 -53.92 -18.94
C SER A 447 38.99 -52.88 -18.27
N TRP A 448 38.47 -52.11 -17.32
CA TRP A 448 39.25 -51.15 -16.53
C TRP A 448 40.08 -51.84 -15.44
N ARG A 449 39.55 -52.91 -14.83
CA ARG A 449 40.30 -53.76 -13.88
C ARG A 449 41.51 -54.44 -14.51
N GLU A 450 41.45 -54.80 -15.80
CA GLU A 450 42.53 -55.54 -16.46
C GLU A 450 43.64 -54.66 -17.07
N ASN A 451 43.53 -53.32 -17.04
CA ASN A 451 44.54 -52.44 -17.63
C ASN A 451 45.79 -52.30 -16.74
N LYS A 452 46.60 -53.37 -16.70
CA LYS A 452 47.86 -53.48 -15.95
C LYS A 452 48.83 -52.33 -16.24
N LYS A 453 48.80 -51.74 -17.45
CA LYS A 453 49.68 -50.63 -17.84
C LYS A 453 49.35 -49.35 -17.07
N LEU A 454 48.06 -48.99 -16.98
CA LEU A 454 47.61 -47.81 -16.24
C LEU A 454 47.88 -47.95 -14.73
N ARG A 455 47.65 -49.14 -14.17
CA ARG A 455 47.95 -49.42 -12.76
C ARG A 455 49.46 -49.32 -12.47
N SER A 456 50.31 -49.91 -13.30
CA SER A 456 51.77 -49.79 -13.14
C SER A 456 52.28 -48.35 -13.25
N PHE A 457 51.63 -47.54 -14.11
CA PHE A 457 51.98 -46.12 -14.26
C PHE A 457 51.66 -45.32 -13.00
N LEU A 458 50.47 -45.50 -12.44
CA LEU A 458 50.05 -44.79 -11.23
C LEU A 458 50.84 -45.26 -9.99
N GLU A 459 51.16 -46.56 -9.89
CA GLU A 459 52.03 -47.09 -8.84
C GLU A 459 53.48 -46.54 -8.97
N ASN A 460 54.01 -46.40 -10.19
CA ASN A 460 55.32 -45.78 -10.42
C ASN A 460 55.33 -44.29 -10.02
N ILE A 461 54.28 -43.55 -10.38
CA ILE A 461 54.12 -42.15 -9.97
C ILE A 461 54.05 -42.04 -8.45
N GLN A 462 53.29 -42.91 -7.79
CA GLN A 462 53.12 -42.88 -6.35
C GLN A 462 54.40 -43.24 -5.59
N ASN A 463 55.20 -44.19 -6.09
CA ASN A 463 56.51 -44.50 -5.54
C ASN A 463 57.50 -43.34 -5.73
N HIS A 464 57.41 -42.61 -6.84
CA HIS A 464 58.23 -41.42 -7.08
C HIS A 464 57.87 -40.26 -6.13
N PHE A 465 56.58 -40.04 -5.89
CA PHE A 465 56.12 -39.01 -4.94
C PHE A 465 56.56 -39.27 -3.50
N ARG A 466 56.73 -40.54 -3.10
CA ARG A 466 57.29 -40.90 -1.79
C ARG A 466 58.78 -40.54 -1.64
N SER A 467 59.49 -40.30 -2.74
CA SER A 467 60.94 -40.03 -2.75
C SER A 467 61.33 -38.54 -2.78
N ILE A 468 60.37 -37.63 -2.98
CA ILE A 468 60.61 -36.18 -3.08
C ILE A 468 60.52 -35.54 -1.69
N THR A 469 61.56 -34.81 -1.28
CA THR A 469 61.54 -33.98 -0.07
C THR A 469 60.67 -32.75 -0.31
N ILE A 470 59.62 -32.61 0.51
CA ILE A 470 58.59 -31.58 0.34
C ILE A 470 59.16 -30.23 0.80
N ILE A 471 59.17 -29.25 -0.10
CA ILE A 471 59.54 -27.88 0.21
C ILE A 471 58.34 -27.17 0.86
N PRO A 472 58.48 -26.61 2.07
CA PRO A 472 57.40 -25.87 2.71
C PRO A 472 57.04 -24.62 1.91
N LEU A 473 55.75 -24.34 1.77
CA LEU A 473 55.24 -23.10 1.18
C LEU A 473 55.45 -21.97 2.19
N ASN A 474 56.44 -21.10 1.97
CA ASN A 474 56.58 -19.87 2.73
C ASN A 474 55.62 -18.82 2.14
N ILE A 475 54.65 -18.38 2.94
CA ILE A 475 53.72 -17.31 2.57
C ILE A 475 54.50 -15.99 2.60
N ASN A 476 55.13 -15.64 1.48
CA ASN A 476 55.82 -14.35 1.33
C ASN A 476 54.87 -13.21 0.91
N MET A 477 53.57 -13.46 0.82
CA MET A 477 52.55 -12.41 0.67
C MET A 477 52.01 -12.01 2.04
N SER A 478 52.64 -11.04 2.69
CA SER A 478 52.01 -10.28 3.78
C SER A 478 51.08 -9.21 3.18
N VAL A 479 50.05 -9.63 2.46
CA VAL A 479 48.92 -8.75 2.21
C VAL A 479 47.96 -9.07 3.35
N SER A 480 47.78 -8.15 4.29
CA SER A 480 46.64 -8.21 5.19
C SER A 480 45.40 -8.25 4.30
N PRO A 481 44.68 -9.37 4.13
CA PRO A 481 43.39 -9.29 3.48
C PRO A 481 42.58 -8.36 4.37
N GLN A 482 42.16 -7.22 3.85
CA GLN A 482 40.86 -6.73 4.25
C GLN A 482 39.94 -7.92 4.03
N GLN A 483 39.52 -8.55 5.12
CA GLN A 483 38.54 -9.61 5.09
C GLN A 483 37.28 -8.94 4.56
N PHE A 484 37.08 -8.98 3.25
CA PHE A 484 35.77 -8.73 2.68
C PHE A 484 34.94 -9.95 3.05
N GLU A 485 34.29 -9.90 4.20
CA GLU A 485 33.10 -10.71 4.42
C GLU A 485 32.08 -10.30 3.36
N PHE A 486 31.52 -11.27 2.64
CA PHE A 486 30.30 -11.05 1.87
C PHE A 486 29.16 -10.87 2.88
N GLU A 487 29.06 -9.69 3.49
CA GLU A 487 27.82 -9.27 4.12
C GLU A 487 26.84 -8.85 3.02
N LEU A 488 25.60 -9.36 3.07
CA LEU A 488 24.51 -8.87 2.24
C LEU A 488 24.41 -7.35 2.43
N PHE A 489 24.43 -6.58 1.33
CA PHE A 489 24.42 -5.12 1.37
C PHE A 489 23.22 -4.54 2.16
N GLU A 490 22.12 -5.28 2.25
CA GLU A 490 20.96 -4.97 3.10
C GLU A 490 21.28 -4.86 4.60
N LYS A 491 22.28 -5.61 5.11
CA LYS A 491 22.74 -5.50 6.50
C LYS A 491 23.45 -4.17 6.80
N HIS A 492 23.87 -3.42 5.79
CA HIS A 492 24.52 -2.11 5.95
C HIS A 492 23.51 -0.95 6.11
N TYR A 493 22.24 -1.14 5.75
CA TYR A 493 21.19 -0.13 5.94
C TYR A 493 20.40 -0.31 7.24
N GLN A 494 20.73 -1.33 8.04
CA GLN A 494 20.06 -1.61 9.31
C GLN A 494 20.71 -0.87 10.47
N ILE A 495 19.86 -0.23 11.28
CA ILE A 495 20.25 0.33 12.58
C ILE A 495 20.53 -0.87 13.50
N ARG A 496 21.81 -1.17 13.74
CA ARG A 496 22.23 -2.20 14.68
C ARG A 496 22.18 -1.60 16.08
N LEU A 497 21.51 -2.27 17.01
CA LEU A 497 21.48 -1.89 18.42
C LEU A 497 22.25 -2.91 19.24
N ASN A 498 23.20 -2.45 20.05
CA ASN A 498 23.79 -3.26 21.11
C ASN A 498 22.89 -3.20 22.33
N LEU A 499 22.34 -4.34 22.76
CA LEU A 499 21.41 -4.46 23.89
C LEU A 499 22.04 -4.13 25.26
N THR A 500 23.34 -3.85 25.32
CA THR A 500 24.11 -3.68 26.56
C THR A 500 24.38 -2.22 26.96
N ASP A 501 24.09 -1.25 26.08
CA ASP A 501 24.44 0.16 26.34
C ASP A 501 23.22 0.96 26.80
N GLN A 502 23.07 1.14 28.12
CA GLN A 502 22.18 2.14 28.70
C GLN A 502 22.73 3.53 28.43
N LEU A 503 22.27 4.16 27.35
CA LEU A 503 22.75 5.47 26.89
C LEU A 503 21.72 6.60 27.03
N ILE A 504 20.53 6.34 27.57
CA ILE A 504 19.49 7.37 27.73
C ILE A 504 19.46 7.89 29.18
N ASN A 505 19.44 9.20 29.34
CA ASN A 505 19.26 9.85 30.63
C ASN A 505 17.97 9.37 31.33
N GLN A 506 18.12 8.69 32.48
CA GLN A 506 17.02 8.11 33.24
C GLN A 506 15.96 9.13 33.68
N LYS A 507 16.33 10.40 33.92
CA LYS A 507 15.39 11.45 34.31
C LYS A 507 14.46 11.81 33.14
N LEU A 508 15.01 11.95 31.94
CA LEU A 508 14.23 12.23 30.73
C LEU A 508 13.33 11.05 30.38
N LEU A 509 13.86 9.83 30.47
CA LEU A 509 13.10 8.61 30.24
C LEU A 509 11.91 8.47 31.20
N LYS A 510 12.09 8.77 32.50
CA LYS A 510 10.99 8.74 33.48
C LYS A 510 9.90 9.75 33.15
N SER A 511 10.26 10.97 32.74
CA SER A 511 9.28 11.97 32.32
C SER A 511 8.52 11.54 31.05
N ALA A 512 9.22 10.96 30.08
CA ALA A 512 8.59 10.40 28.88
C ALA A 512 7.64 9.23 29.22
N GLN A 513 8.03 8.35 30.16
CA GLN A 513 7.18 7.28 30.67
C GLN A 513 5.89 7.81 31.31
N GLU A 514 6.01 8.85 32.15
CA GLU A 514 4.85 9.49 32.80
C GLU A 514 3.85 10.05 31.77
N LYS A 515 4.34 10.58 30.64
CA LYS A 515 3.46 11.14 29.59
C LYS A 515 2.90 10.10 28.62
N PHE A 516 3.68 9.07 28.27
CA PHE A 516 3.30 8.10 27.24
C PHE A 516 2.60 6.86 27.77
N LEU A 517 2.98 6.37 28.95
CA LEU A 517 2.47 5.10 29.51
C LEU A 517 1.28 5.29 30.47
N HIS A 518 0.94 6.52 30.84
CA HIS A 518 -0.13 6.79 31.79
C HIS A 518 -1.19 7.76 31.22
N PRO A 519 -2.48 7.54 31.53
CA PRO A 519 -3.53 8.50 31.25
C PRO A 519 -3.39 9.71 32.19
N HIS A 520 -3.84 10.88 31.76
CA HIS A 520 -3.81 12.12 32.57
C HIS A 520 -2.43 12.50 33.11
N SER A 521 -1.41 12.57 32.26
CA SER A 521 -0.18 13.24 32.66
C SER A 521 -0.49 14.69 33.11
N ASN A 522 0.30 15.26 34.02
CA ASN A 522 0.02 16.58 34.58
C ASN A 522 0.32 17.66 33.53
N TYR A 523 -0.57 17.79 32.54
CA TYR A 523 -0.49 18.78 31.48
C TYR A 523 -0.85 20.13 32.06
N PHE A 524 -0.09 21.14 31.67
CA PHE A 524 -0.01 22.43 32.33
C PHE A 524 -1.35 23.22 32.43
N ILE A 525 -2.34 22.89 31.61
CA ILE A 525 -3.51 23.74 31.38
C ILE A 525 -4.68 23.31 32.28
N LYS A 526 -4.61 23.64 33.59
CA LYS A 526 -5.79 23.65 34.46
C LYS A 526 -6.06 25.10 34.89
N PRO A 527 -7.29 25.63 34.71
CA PRO A 527 -7.63 26.96 35.19
C PRO A 527 -7.41 27.05 36.70
N LYS A 528 -6.93 28.21 37.18
CA LYS A 528 -6.77 28.46 38.63
C LYS A 528 -8.17 28.55 39.27
N MET A 529 -8.27 28.20 40.56
CA MET A 529 -9.50 27.93 41.31
C MET A 529 -10.71 28.83 40.98
N CYS A 530 -11.88 28.18 40.85
CA CYS A 530 -13.15 28.79 40.51
C CYS A 530 -13.79 29.58 41.66
N VAL A 531 -14.27 30.79 41.39
CA VAL A 531 -15.28 31.43 42.25
C VAL A 531 -16.64 30.84 41.89
N PRO A 532 -17.42 30.31 42.85
CA PRO A 532 -18.78 29.86 42.56
C PRO A 532 -19.65 31.07 42.24
N ILE A 533 -20.20 31.13 41.03
CA ILE A 533 -21.28 32.06 40.73
C ILE A 533 -22.51 31.48 41.41
N ILE A 534 -22.98 32.15 42.47
CA ILE A 534 -24.26 31.80 43.09
C ILE A 534 -25.34 32.20 42.09
N ASN A 535 -25.79 31.23 41.28
CA ASN A 535 -26.94 31.43 40.42
C ASN A 535 -28.15 31.77 41.30
N GLU A 536 -28.75 32.95 41.08
CA GLU A 536 -30.05 33.26 41.67
C GLU A 536 -31.03 32.15 41.28
N GLN A 537 -31.66 31.49 42.26
CA GLN A 537 -32.62 30.43 41.98
C GLN A 537 -33.79 30.99 41.18
N LYS A 538 -33.79 30.74 39.87
CA LYS A 538 -34.90 31.12 39.00
C LYS A 538 -36.03 30.11 39.16
N GLU A 539 -37.22 30.61 39.49
CA GLU A 539 -38.43 29.79 39.53
C GLU A 539 -38.71 29.17 38.16
N PHE A 540 -39.17 27.92 38.15
CA PHE A 540 -39.55 27.24 36.91
C PHE A 540 -40.73 27.99 36.26
N PRO A 541 -40.63 28.42 34.98
CA PRO A 541 -41.66 29.21 34.34
C PRO A 541 -42.89 28.36 34.01
N GLN A 542 -43.77 28.16 35.00
CA GLN A 542 -44.98 27.35 34.88
C GLN A 542 -45.95 27.87 33.82
N GLN A 543 -45.87 29.16 33.49
CA GLN A 543 -46.73 29.88 32.54
C GLN A 543 -46.59 29.40 31.08
N ILE A 544 -45.52 28.66 30.75
CA ILE A 544 -45.30 28.10 29.41
C ILE A 544 -46.24 26.92 29.14
N PHE A 545 -46.69 26.23 30.19
CA PHE A 545 -47.56 25.06 30.05
C PHE A 545 -49.04 25.49 30.14
N PRO A 546 -49.88 25.09 29.16
CA PRO A 546 -51.32 25.35 29.21
C PRO A 546 -51.97 24.74 30.46
N SER A 547 -53.12 25.29 30.87
CA SER A 547 -53.81 24.90 32.11
C SER A 547 -54.08 23.39 32.18
N ALA A 548 -53.95 22.82 33.41
CA ALA A 548 -54.07 21.38 33.68
C ALA A 548 -55.52 20.84 33.62
N ASP A 549 -56.48 21.67 33.17
CA ASP A 549 -57.87 21.27 33.03
C ASP A 549 -58.05 20.35 31.81
N SER A 550 -58.42 19.10 32.06
CA SER A 550 -58.65 18.07 31.05
C SER A 550 -59.78 18.38 30.06
N GLN A 551 -60.60 19.41 30.35
CA GLN A 551 -61.65 19.90 29.45
C GLN A 551 -61.15 20.91 28.41
N VAL A 552 -59.98 21.52 28.62
CA VAL A 552 -59.47 22.63 27.78
C VAL A 552 -58.29 22.19 26.92
N ASN A 553 -57.51 21.20 27.34
CA ASN A 553 -56.35 20.74 26.59
C ASN A 553 -56.34 19.20 26.37
N PRO A 554 -56.58 18.72 25.14
CA PRO A 554 -56.57 17.28 24.82
C PRO A 554 -55.16 16.65 24.90
N LEU A 555 -54.11 17.45 25.11
CA LEU A 555 -52.71 16.99 25.24
C LEU A 555 -52.19 17.09 26.68
N ASN A 556 -53.07 17.11 27.69
CA ASN A 556 -52.70 17.29 29.11
C ASN A 556 -51.64 16.29 29.58
N ASP A 557 -51.76 15.02 29.18
CA ASP A 557 -50.79 13.98 29.56
C ASP A 557 -49.39 14.24 28.99
N ILE A 558 -49.32 14.73 27.75
CA ILE A 558 -48.05 15.09 27.09
C ILE A 558 -47.47 16.36 27.73
N ALA A 559 -48.32 17.35 28.00
CA ALA A 559 -47.91 18.59 28.67
C ALA A 559 -47.35 18.30 30.07
N ASN A 560 -47.99 17.40 30.83
CA ASN A 560 -47.52 16.98 32.16
C ASN A 560 -46.22 16.17 32.08
N TYR A 561 -46.08 15.26 31.10
CA TYR A 561 -44.84 14.52 30.88
C TYR A 561 -43.64 15.44 30.59
N PHE A 562 -43.81 16.40 29.69
CA PHE A 562 -42.76 17.39 29.41
C PHE A 562 -42.52 18.32 30.59
N LYS A 563 -43.57 18.72 31.31
CA LYS A 563 -43.44 19.55 32.50
C LYS A 563 -42.61 18.85 33.57
N GLU A 564 -42.86 17.57 33.86
CA GLU A 564 -42.07 16.79 34.82
C GLU A 564 -40.60 16.69 34.40
N HIS A 565 -40.32 16.26 33.17
CA HIS A 565 -38.95 16.13 32.68
C HIS A 565 -38.20 17.46 32.59
N LEU A 566 -38.85 18.54 32.16
CA LEU A 566 -38.25 19.86 32.13
C LEU A 566 -38.07 20.44 33.53
N THR A 567 -38.95 20.12 34.48
CA THR A 567 -38.76 20.52 35.89
C THR A 567 -37.55 19.81 36.50
N GLU A 568 -37.34 18.52 36.20
CA GLU A 568 -36.12 17.81 36.62
C GLU A 568 -34.86 18.39 35.98
N SER A 569 -34.88 18.65 34.67
CA SER A 569 -33.76 19.30 33.97
C SER A 569 -33.50 20.72 34.48
N TRP A 570 -34.54 21.48 34.81
CA TRP A 570 -34.44 22.83 35.39
C TRP A 570 -33.87 22.80 36.81
N LYS A 571 -34.27 21.83 37.63
CA LYS A 571 -33.65 21.58 38.94
C LYS A 571 -32.17 21.26 38.79
N LYS A 572 -31.80 20.39 37.82
CA LYS A 572 -30.40 20.10 37.52
C LYS A 572 -29.64 21.35 37.05
N PHE A 573 -30.26 22.17 36.19
CA PHE A 573 -29.68 23.43 35.73
C PHE A 573 -29.41 24.40 36.89
N ASN A 574 -30.38 24.59 37.79
CA ASN A 574 -30.20 25.42 38.99
C ASN A 574 -29.20 24.83 40.01
N LEU A 575 -28.97 23.52 39.98
CA LEU A 575 -27.93 22.82 40.76
C LEU A 575 -26.56 22.84 40.07
N THR A 576 -26.48 23.28 38.81
CA THR A 576 -25.22 23.36 38.08
C THR A 576 -24.51 24.63 38.54
N GLU A 577 -23.47 24.46 39.34
CA GLU A 577 -22.59 25.57 39.75
C GLU A 577 -21.90 26.13 38.50
N GLU A 578 -22.24 27.36 38.10
CA GLU A 578 -21.47 28.09 37.10
C GLU A 578 -20.19 28.59 37.77
N TYR A 579 -19.05 28.26 37.16
CA TYR A 579 -17.74 28.65 37.66
C TYR A 579 -17.12 29.66 36.69
N GLU A 580 -16.80 30.86 37.16
CA GLU A 580 -15.87 31.73 36.45
C GLU A 580 -14.48 31.10 36.53
N LYS A 581 -13.91 30.79 35.36
CA LYS A 581 -12.57 30.20 35.24
C LYS A 581 -11.57 31.31 34.94
N GLU A 582 -10.60 31.52 35.83
CA GLU A 582 -9.45 32.36 35.52
C GLU A 582 -8.46 31.56 34.67
N PHE A 583 -8.32 31.97 33.41
CA PHE A 583 -7.34 31.41 32.50
C PHE A 583 -5.96 32.08 32.70
N PRO A 584 -4.86 31.33 32.54
CA PRO A 584 -3.52 31.91 32.57
C PRO A 584 -3.35 32.99 31.51
N SER A 585 -2.50 33.99 31.80
CA SER A 585 -2.25 35.09 30.87
C SER A 585 -1.58 34.60 29.58
N MET A 586 -1.68 35.37 28.49
CA MET A 586 -0.99 35.01 27.23
C MET A 586 0.52 34.90 27.40
N GLU A 587 1.12 35.67 28.31
CA GLU A 587 2.55 35.58 28.63
C GLU A 587 2.87 34.27 29.36
N GLU A 588 2.05 33.88 30.34
CA GLU A 588 2.15 32.60 31.01
C GLU A 588 2.07 31.46 29.97
N ILE A 589 1.03 31.43 29.12
CA ILE A 589 0.84 30.39 28.08
C ILE A 589 2.05 30.28 27.14
N ASN A 590 2.65 31.41 26.73
CA ASN A 590 3.85 31.41 25.89
C ASN A 590 5.08 30.84 26.63
N GLN A 591 5.26 31.14 27.93
CA GLN A 591 6.34 30.54 28.72
C GLN A 591 6.22 29.01 28.81
N PHE A 592 5.00 28.49 28.89
CA PHE A 592 4.79 27.04 28.87
C PHE A 592 5.10 26.42 27.52
N LEU A 593 4.67 27.06 26.43
CA LEU A 593 5.02 26.63 25.10
C LEU A 593 6.55 26.53 24.92
N ASP A 594 7.28 27.53 25.39
CA ASP A 594 8.74 27.55 25.31
C ASP A 594 9.39 26.45 26.18
N SER A 595 8.84 26.18 27.37
CA SER A 595 9.28 25.07 28.22
C SER A 595 9.10 23.71 27.53
N PHE A 596 7.92 23.46 26.95
CA PHE A 596 7.64 22.20 26.23
C PHE A 596 8.53 22.05 25.00
N ARG A 597 8.75 23.13 24.24
CA ARG A 597 9.67 23.13 23.10
C ARG A 597 11.09 22.77 23.52
N GLN A 598 11.57 23.33 24.63
CA GLN A 598 12.90 23.01 25.15
C GLN A 598 12.99 21.54 25.56
N GLU A 599 11.99 21.01 26.28
CA GLU A 599 11.93 19.59 26.62
C GLU A 599 11.95 18.70 25.37
N SER A 600 11.13 19.01 24.36
CA SER A 600 11.06 18.25 23.11
C SER A 600 12.39 18.25 22.35
N ILE A 601 13.10 19.38 22.31
CA ILE A 601 14.45 19.47 21.71
C ILE A 601 15.44 18.60 22.48
N GLU A 602 15.47 18.71 23.82
CA GLU A 602 16.35 17.92 24.66
C GLU A 602 16.10 16.41 24.50
N TRP A 603 14.83 15.99 24.45
CA TRP A 603 14.44 14.59 24.28
C TRP A 603 14.77 14.07 22.88
N TRP A 604 14.55 14.88 21.85
CA TRP A 604 14.91 14.54 20.47
C TRP A 604 16.42 14.39 20.31
N ASP A 605 17.21 15.33 20.84
CA ASP A 605 18.66 15.26 20.81
C ASP A 605 19.20 14.03 21.54
N GLU A 606 18.62 13.68 22.68
CA GLU A 606 18.98 12.48 23.43
C GLU A 606 18.67 11.19 22.64
N LEU A 607 17.48 11.11 22.02
CA LEU A 607 17.10 9.99 21.16
C LEU A 607 18.07 9.84 19.98
N VAL A 608 18.35 10.94 19.27
CA VAL A 608 19.27 10.95 18.13
C VAL A 608 20.68 10.56 18.56
N LYS A 609 21.19 11.08 19.69
CA LYS A 609 22.50 10.69 20.23
C LYS A 609 22.56 9.19 20.54
N SER A 610 21.54 8.65 21.21
CA SER A 610 21.46 7.22 21.54
C SER A 610 21.52 6.33 20.29
N ILE A 611 20.78 6.68 19.23
CA ILE A 611 20.78 5.94 17.96
C ILE A 611 22.11 6.14 17.21
N THR A 612 22.68 7.35 17.24
CA THR A 612 23.92 7.66 16.52
C THR A 612 25.14 6.99 17.15
N ILE A 613 25.23 6.90 18.48
CA ILE A 613 26.36 6.24 19.17
C ILE A 613 26.47 4.78 18.74
N THR A 614 25.34 4.09 18.62
CA THR A 614 25.29 2.68 18.20
C THR A 614 25.59 2.49 16.71
N ASN A 615 25.41 3.53 15.88
CA ASN A 615 25.47 3.45 14.40
C ASN A 615 26.40 4.50 13.75
N ASN A 616 27.40 5.00 14.48
CA ASN A 616 28.17 6.20 14.13
C ASN A 616 28.79 6.13 12.72
N LEU A 617 29.33 4.97 12.35
CA LEU A 617 29.90 4.76 11.01
C LEU A 617 28.86 4.88 9.89
N LEU A 618 27.66 4.33 10.09
CA LEU A 618 26.60 4.36 9.08
C LEU A 618 25.99 5.75 8.93
N VAL A 619 25.82 6.47 10.04
CA VAL A 619 25.31 7.85 10.04
C VAL A 619 26.31 8.80 9.38
N ASN A 620 27.61 8.70 9.71
CA ASN A 620 28.64 9.55 9.12
C ASN A 620 28.85 9.29 7.62
N MET A 621 28.65 8.05 7.17
CA MET A 621 28.73 7.71 5.74
C MET A 621 27.44 8.03 4.98
N GLY A 622 26.36 8.43 5.66
CA GLY A 622 25.06 8.69 5.02
C GLY A 622 24.39 7.44 4.46
N LEU A 623 24.76 6.25 4.95
CA LEU A 623 24.30 4.95 4.48
C LEU A 623 23.05 4.43 5.23
N VAL A 624 22.56 5.15 6.23
CA VAL A 624 21.30 4.85 6.93
C VAL A 624 20.30 5.96 6.66
N SER A 625 19.02 5.62 6.56
CA SER A 625 17.93 6.61 6.52
C SER A 625 18.12 7.58 7.67
N ARG A 626 18.24 8.88 7.38
CA ARG A 626 18.45 9.88 8.42
C ARG A 626 17.36 9.75 9.49
N ILE A 627 17.75 9.97 10.75
CA ILE A 627 16.84 9.87 11.89
C ILE A 627 15.93 11.10 11.84
N LEU A 628 14.75 10.95 11.26
CA LEU A 628 13.76 12.01 11.12
C LEU A 628 12.47 11.63 11.85
N PRO A 629 11.71 12.63 12.31
CA PRO A 629 10.42 12.38 12.96
C PRO A 629 9.48 11.55 12.08
N THR A 630 9.35 11.90 10.80
CA THR A 630 8.49 11.19 9.85
C THR A 630 8.85 9.73 9.64
N THR A 631 10.14 9.44 9.48
CA THR A 631 10.60 8.08 9.23
C THR A 631 10.32 7.21 10.45
N LEU A 632 10.66 7.68 11.65
CA LEU A 632 10.41 6.95 12.90
C LEU A 632 8.91 6.80 13.22
N ILE A 633 8.11 7.87 13.08
CA ILE A 633 6.68 7.85 13.42
C ILE A 633 5.90 6.92 12.47
N SER A 634 6.22 6.93 11.16
CA SER A 634 5.52 6.10 10.17
C SER A 634 5.62 4.58 10.45
N VAL A 635 6.64 4.16 11.19
CA VAL A 635 6.84 2.75 11.58
C VAL A 635 6.57 2.49 13.05
N PHE A 636 6.25 3.52 13.83
CA PHE A 636 6.21 3.44 15.28
C PHE A 636 5.19 2.42 15.78
N GLN A 637 4.02 2.34 15.15
CA GLN A 637 3.01 1.33 15.51
C GLN A 637 3.56 -0.11 15.37
N GLN A 638 4.26 -0.40 14.27
CA GLN A 638 4.81 -1.74 14.01
C GLN A 638 5.92 -2.08 15.01
N ILE A 639 6.80 -1.12 15.27
CA ILE A 639 7.92 -1.29 16.21
C ILE A 639 7.42 -1.37 17.66
N TRP A 640 6.34 -0.69 18.02
CA TRP A 640 5.76 -0.76 19.37
C TRP A 640 5.12 -2.13 19.66
N LEU A 641 4.49 -2.77 18.68
CA LEU A 641 3.79 -4.05 18.82
C LEU A 641 4.68 -5.29 18.63
N ASN A 642 5.73 -5.21 17.80
CA ASN A 642 6.59 -6.34 17.47
C ASN A 642 7.91 -6.33 18.28
N ASP A 643 8.05 -7.28 19.22
CA ASP A 643 9.35 -7.61 19.84
C ASP A 643 10.18 -8.58 18.97
N ASN A 644 9.58 -9.24 17.98
CA ASN A 644 10.22 -10.27 17.16
C ASN A 644 10.26 -9.95 15.65
N GLY A 645 11.35 -9.29 15.22
CA GLY A 645 12.17 -9.69 14.06
C GLY A 645 11.63 -9.67 12.62
N SER A 646 10.37 -9.32 12.33
CA SER A 646 9.89 -9.22 10.94
C SER A 646 9.88 -7.76 10.44
N ASN A 647 11.08 -7.23 10.22
CA ASN A 647 11.27 -5.84 9.82
C ASN A 647 11.10 -5.65 8.30
N ILE A 648 9.99 -5.01 7.90
CA ILE A 648 9.83 -4.43 6.55
C ILE A 648 10.71 -3.17 6.40
N LEU A 649 11.12 -2.56 7.50
CA LEU A 649 12.01 -1.40 7.54
C LEU A 649 13.18 -1.65 8.50
N SER A 650 14.37 -1.23 8.10
CA SER A 650 15.67 -1.56 8.68
C SER A 650 15.95 -0.94 10.06
N VAL A 651 14.92 -0.49 10.77
CA VAL A 651 15.01 0.24 12.05
C VAL A 651 14.54 -0.65 13.19
N GLN A 652 15.46 -1.06 14.06
CA GLN A 652 15.14 -1.64 15.37
C GLN A 652 15.42 -0.56 16.42
N LEU A 653 14.47 -0.33 17.34
CA LEU A 653 14.59 0.57 18.49
C LEU A 653 14.48 -0.22 19.79
N THR A 654 15.24 0.16 20.83
CA THR A 654 15.06 -0.41 22.18
C THR A 654 13.76 0.07 22.81
N LEU A 655 13.24 -0.63 23.82
CA LEU A 655 12.01 -0.20 24.53
C LEU A 655 12.14 1.22 25.11
N GLU A 656 13.32 1.58 25.63
CA GLU A 656 13.61 2.91 26.16
C GLU A 656 13.53 3.98 25.06
N GLN A 657 14.13 3.73 23.88
CA GLN A 657 14.06 4.62 22.72
C GLN A 657 12.63 4.77 22.19
N ARG A 658 11.87 3.67 22.13
CA ARG A 658 10.46 3.67 21.73
C ARG A 658 9.61 4.51 22.69
N THR A 659 9.85 4.37 23.99
CA THR A 659 9.13 5.12 25.03
C THR A 659 9.46 6.62 24.97
N LEU A 660 10.74 6.96 24.76
CA LEU A 660 11.17 8.35 24.58
C LEU A 660 10.52 8.97 23.34
N LEU A 661 10.48 8.26 22.22
CA LEU A 661 9.79 8.71 20.99
C LEU A 661 8.28 8.92 21.23
N GLY A 662 7.62 8.00 21.92
CA GLY A 662 6.21 8.16 22.31
C GLY A 662 5.98 9.39 23.20
N GLY A 663 6.87 9.65 24.15
CA GLY A 663 6.84 10.86 24.98
C GLY A 663 7.02 12.15 24.18
N ILE A 664 7.93 12.17 23.20
CA ILE A 664 8.14 13.30 22.29
C ILE A 664 6.86 13.59 21.49
N MET A 665 6.21 12.56 20.95
CA MET A 665 4.94 12.71 20.22
C MET A 665 3.85 13.34 21.09
N VAL A 666 3.73 12.91 22.35
CA VAL A 666 2.77 13.49 23.31
C VAL A 666 3.09 14.97 23.58
N ASN A 667 4.35 15.32 23.82
CA ASN A 667 4.76 16.72 24.01
C ASN A 667 4.43 17.59 22.80
N TRP A 668 4.69 17.08 21.60
CA TRP A 668 4.37 17.77 20.35
C TRP A 668 2.88 18.03 20.14
N ILE A 669 2.00 17.13 20.58
CA ILE A 669 0.55 17.35 20.55
C ILE A 669 0.15 18.47 21.52
N VAL A 670 0.75 18.50 22.70
CA VAL A 670 0.51 19.57 23.69
C VAL A 670 1.00 20.91 23.15
N GLU A 671 2.18 20.95 22.53
CA GLU A 671 2.67 22.15 21.83
C GLU A 671 1.68 22.60 20.74
N GLN A 672 1.23 21.68 19.87
CA GLN A 672 0.25 21.96 18.82
C GLN A 672 -1.04 22.56 19.38
N GLN A 673 -1.54 22.02 20.49
CA GLN A 673 -2.73 22.53 21.16
C GLN A 673 -2.52 23.96 21.68
N ILE A 674 -1.43 24.20 22.41
CA ILE A 674 -1.11 25.54 22.93
C ILE A 674 -0.97 26.54 21.79
N GLU A 675 -0.32 26.14 20.71
CA GLU A 675 -0.16 26.94 19.50
C GLU A 675 -1.50 27.28 18.84
N ARG A 676 -2.42 26.31 18.73
CA ARG A 676 -3.79 26.56 18.24
C ARG A 676 -4.55 27.50 19.16
N ALA A 677 -4.47 27.32 20.48
CA ALA A 677 -5.08 28.21 21.46
C ALA A 677 -4.56 29.64 21.31
N LEU A 678 -3.24 29.84 21.27
CA LEU A 678 -2.64 31.18 21.09
C LEU A 678 -3.12 31.85 19.79
N ASN A 679 -3.26 31.09 18.69
CA ASN A 679 -3.81 31.64 17.45
C ASN A 679 -5.27 32.08 17.58
N LEU A 680 -6.10 31.35 18.33
CA LEU A 680 -7.50 31.71 18.56
C LEU A 680 -7.61 32.96 19.45
N ALA A 681 -6.79 33.06 20.49
CA ALA A 681 -6.70 34.24 21.34
C ALA A 681 -6.24 35.49 20.54
N ASN A 682 -5.23 35.33 19.67
CA ASN A 682 -4.78 36.41 18.78
C ASN A 682 -5.84 36.84 17.74
N GLN A 683 -6.81 35.97 17.42
CA GLN A 683 -7.96 36.28 16.56
C GLN A 683 -9.17 36.79 17.36
N GLU A 684 -9.02 37.03 18.67
CA GLU A 684 -10.10 37.45 19.58
C GLU A 684 -11.28 36.45 19.66
N LYS A 685 -11.04 35.17 19.34
CA LYS A 685 -12.03 34.09 19.42
C LYS A 685 -11.96 33.38 20.77
N TRP A 686 -12.36 34.10 21.83
CA TRP A 686 -12.22 33.63 23.21
C TRP A 686 -13.02 32.35 23.51
N GLU A 687 -14.24 32.19 23.00
CA GLU A 687 -15.04 30.97 23.22
C GLU A 687 -14.36 29.69 22.69
N ASP A 688 -13.73 29.77 21.52
CA ASP A 688 -13.03 28.63 20.91
C ASP A 688 -11.68 28.40 21.60
N PHE A 689 -11.01 29.47 22.03
CA PHE A 689 -9.81 29.38 22.86
C PHE A 689 -10.07 28.65 24.17
N GLU A 690 -11.16 28.97 24.87
CA GLU A 690 -11.54 28.30 26.11
C GLU A 690 -11.81 26.82 25.87
N LYS A 691 -12.55 26.47 24.82
CA LYS A 691 -12.79 25.08 24.43
C LYS A 691 -11.49 24.32 24.14
N GLU A 692 -10.55 24.97 23.45
CA GLU A 692 -9.25 24.36 23.12
C GLU A 692 -8.41 24.09 24.36
N ILE A 693 -8.34 25.05 25.30
CA ILE A 693 -7.57 24.96 26.54
C ILE A 693 -8.17 23.99 27.55
N LEU A 694 -9.50 23.95 27.65
CA LEU A 694 -10.22 23.05 28.54
C LEU A 694 -10.14 21.59 28.10
N ASN A 695 -9.86 21.35 26.81
CA ASN A 695 -9.74 20.01 26.26
C ASN A 695 -8.39 19.38 26.62
N VAL A 696 -8.20 18.94 27.86
CA VAL A 696 -6.93 18.33 28.30
C VAL A 696 -6.62 17.08 27.46
N PRO A 697 -5.44 16.97 26.82
CA PRO A 697 -5.05 15.80 26.03
C PRO A 697 -4.97 14.53 26.88
N HIS A 698 -5.24 13.38 26.25
CA HIS A 698 -5.02 12.05 26.85
C HIS A 698 -5.63 11.89 28.25
N THR A 699 -6.81 12.47 28.48
CA THR A 699 -7.49 12.37 29.77
C THR A 699 -7.93 10.94 30.00
N ASN A 700 -8.96 10.52 29.29
CA ASN A 700 -9.56 9.21 29.50
C ASN A 700 -8.90 8.09 28.68
N TRP A 701 -7.71 8.26 28.11
CA TRP A 701 -7.01 7.18 27.39
C TRP A 701 -5.49 7.31 27.45
N THR A 702 -4.81 6.17 27.28
CA THR A 702 -3.35 6.07 27.34
C THR A 702 -2.75 6.06 25.93
N PRO A 703 -1.80 6.95 25.60
CA PRO A 703 -1.13 6.99 24.29
C PRO A 703 -0.50 5.66 23.85
N SER A 704 0.11 4.92 24.78
CA SER A 704 0.78 3.64 24.51
C SER A 704 -0.16 2.49 24.14
N GLU A 705 -1.43 2.55 24.56
CA GLU A 705 -2.46 1.55 24.23
C GLU A 705 -3.05 1.78 22.83
N HIS A 706 -3.06 3.04 22.37
CA HIS A 706 -3.67 3.44 21.10
C HIS A 706 -2.74 4.34 20.27
N VAL A 707 -1.55 3.84 19.92
CA VAL A 707 -0.57 4.54 19.06
C VAL A 707 -1.17 5.10 17.76
N PRO A 708 -2.08 4.42 17.03
CA PRO A 708 -2.69 5.00 15.83
C PRO A 708 -3.48 6.28 16.08
N TRP A 709 -4.14 6.42 17.25
CA TRP A 709 -4.85 7.63 17.62
C TRP A 709 -3.87 8.78 17.87
N LEU A 710 -2.74 8.48 18.53
CA LEU A 710 -1.67 9.45 18.76
C LEU A 710 -1.06 9.97 17.43
N ILE A 711 -0.82 9.07 16.47
CA ILE A 711 -0.33 9.46 15.13
C ILE A 711 -1.38 10.32 14.41
N LEU A 712 -2.66 9.94 14.48
CA LEU A 712 -3.75 10.71 13.88
C LEU A 712 -3.83 12.13 14.46
N GLU A 713 -3.75 12.25 15.78
CA GLU A 713 -3.81 13.51 16.52
C GLU A 713 -2.66 14.45 16.12
N LEU A 714 -1.44 13.90 16.07
CA LEU A 714 -0.21 14.60 15.69
C LEU A 714 -0.19 15.02 14.21
N GLU A 715 -0.54 14.12 13.30
CA GLU A 715 -0.51 14.36 11.86
C GLU A 715 -1.60 15.36 11.44
N MET A 716 -2.80 15.24 12.00
CA MET A 716 -3.93 16.12 11.68
C MET A 716 -3.93 17.43 12.47
N ASN A 717 -2.99 17.62 13.41
CA ASN A 717 -2.92 18.80 14.26
C ASN A 717 -4.25 19.08 14.97
N ILE A 718 -4.79 18.06 15.64
CA ILE A 718 -6.02 18.14 16.44
C ILE A 718 -5.72 17.72 17.89
N THR A 719 -6.66 17.91 18.81
CA THR A 719 -6.63 17.25 20.13
C THR A 719 -7.92 16.47 20.33
N ILE A 720 -7.81 15.17 20.58
CA ILE A 720 -8.97 14.29 20.70
C ILE A 720 -9.70 14.59 22.02
N ARG A 721 -11.01 14.82 21.94
CA ARG A 721 -11.84 15.18 23.09
C ARG A 721 -12.22 13.95 23.92
N GLU A 722 -12.41 14.16 25.21
CA GLU A 722 -12.83 13.10 26.14
C GLU A 722 -14.10 12.38 25.65
N ILE A 723 -15.13 13.12 25.25
CA ILE A 723 -16.39 12.55 24.77
C ILE A 723 -16.21 11.68 23.51
N GLN A 724 -15.29 12.06 22.61
CA GLN A 724 -15.00 11.29 21.39
C GLN A 724 -14.39 9.94 21.74
N VAL A 725 -13.50 9.91 22.74
CA VAL A 725 -12.89 8.68 23.26
C VAL A 725 -13.93 7.83 24.01
N GLN A 726 -14.78 8.44 24.84
CA GLN A 726 -15.85 7.71 25.54
C GLN A 726 -16.75 7.00 24.52
N VAL A 727 -17.23 7.72 23.51
CA VAL A 727 -18.08 7.15 22.45
C VAL A 727 -17.35 6.03 21.69
N THR A 728 -16.11 6.29 21.26
CA THR A 728 -15.30 5.31 20.52
C THR A 728 -15.08 4.03 21.32
N ARG A 729 -14.72 4.14 22.61
CA ARG A 729 -14.52 2.98 23.49
C ARG A 729 -15.79 2.19 23.72
N HIS A 730 -16.93 2.84 23.96
CA HIS A 730 -18.20 2.13 24.10
C HIS A 730 -18.55 1.37 22.83
N MET A 731 -18.30 1.94 21.64
CA MET A 731 -18.53 1.26 20.37
C MET A 731 -17.58 0.07 20.13
N ILE A 732 -16.37 0.09 20.68
CA ILE A 732 -15.40 -1.02 20.60
C ILE A 732 -15.63 -2.08 21.68
N GLN A 733 -16.21 -1.72 22.84
CA GLN A 733 -16.34 -2.57 24.03
C GLN A 733 -16.94 -3.97 23.82
N PRO A 734 -17.97 -4.18 22.95
CA PRO A 734 -18.48 -5.52 22.65
C PRO A 734 -17.43 -6.48 22.10
N MET A 735 -16.33 -5.96 21.54
CA MET A 735 -15.23 -6.76 21.01
C MET A 735 -14.28 -7.28 22.09
N LEU A 736 -14.14 -6.56 23.20
CA LEU A 736 -13.19 -6.92 24.27
C LEU A 736 -13.76 -8.00 25.20
N ASN A 737 -15.09 -8.16 25.23
CA ASN A 737 -15.78 -9.06 26.15
C ASN A 737 -16.39 -10.25 25.39
N GLU A 738 -15.57 -11.22 25.00
CA GLU A 738 -16.01 -12.46 24.32
C GLU A 738 -17.06 -13.25 25.13
N ASN A 739 -17.17 -13.00 26.43
CA ASN A 739 -18.02 -13.75 27.36
C ASN A 739 -19.49 -13.28 27.42
N ASN A 740 -19.85 -12.12 26.84
CA ASN A 740 -21.23 -11.61 26.84
C ASN A 740 -21.79 -11.58 25.41
N SER A 741 -22.32 -12.72 24.98
CA SER A 741 -22.90 -12.96 23.65
C SER A 741 -24.19 -12.19 23.32
N SER A 742 -24.67 -11.31 24.20
CA SER A 742 -25.98 -10.64 24.10
C SER A 742 -25.96 -9.27 23.42
N VAL A 743 -24.83 -8.54 23.37
CA VAL A 743 -24.76 -7.21 22.74
C VAL A 743 -23.84 -7.26 21.53
N ARG A 744 -24.43 -7.33 20.32
CA ARG A 744 -23.69 -7.41 19.05
C ARG A 744 -23.61 -6.09 18.27
N ASN A 745 -24.55 -5.17 18.51
CA ASN A 745 -24.67 -3.89 17.79
C ASN A 745 -24.81 -2.74 18.79
N ILE A 746 -24.18 -1.61 18.48
CA ILE A 746 -24.23 -0.40 19.31
C ILE A 746 -24.65 0.79 18.44
N VAL A 747 -25.51 1.63 18.98
CA VAL A 747 -25.89 2.93 18.42
C VAL A 747 -25.59 4.00 19.45
N MET A 748 -24.93 5.07 19.04
CA MET A 748 -24.58 6.21 19.88
C MET A 748 -25.16 7.49 19.26
N GLN A 749 -25.69 8.38 20.09
CA GLN A 749 -26.17 9.70 19.66
C GLN A 749 -25.21 10.78 20.17
N MET A 750 -24.85 11.71 19.29
CA MET A 750 -24.04 12.88 19.62
C MET A 750 -24.63 14.13 19.00
N ASN A 751 -24.34 15.29 19.61
CA ASN A 751 -24.68 16.58 19.04
C ASN A 751 -23.98 16.80 17.69
N MET A 752 -24.65 17.53 16.80
CA MET A 752 -24.06 17.92 15.51
C MET A 752 -22.83 18.80 15.74
N GLY A 753 -21.76 18.57 14.97
CA GLY A 753 -20.52 19.33 15.09
C GLY A 753 -19.50 18.80 16.09
N GLU A 754 -19.78 17.72 16.84
CA GLU A 754 -18.84 17.12 17.80
C GLU A 754 -17.72 16.27 17.18
N GLY A 755 -17.63 16.25 15.84
CA GLY A 755 -16.60 15.51 15.12
C GLY A 755 -16.89 14.02 14.92
N LYS A 756 -18.17 13.65 14.76
CA LYS A 756 -18.63 12.28 14.43
C LYS A 756 -17.85 11.70 13.23
N THR A 757 -17.99 12.33 12.06
CA THR A 757 -17.34 11.90 10.82
C THR A 757 -15.86 12.29 10.76
N SER A 758 -15.48 13.41 11.39
CA SER A 758 -14.14 13.96 11.24
C SER A 758 -13.10 13.35 12.19
N VAL A 759 -13.49 12.84 13.37
CA VAL A 759 -12.57 12.32 14.39
C VAL A 759 -12.93 10.90 14.78
N ILE A 760 -14.19 10.65 15.20
CA ILE A 760 -14.62 9.34 15.72
C ILE A 760 -14.56 8.27 14.64
N LEU A 761 -15.05 8.56 13.43
CA LEU A 761 -15.05 7.59 12.33
C LEU A 761 -13.63 7.10 11.97
N PRO A 762 -12.62 7.98 11.76
CA PRO A 762 -11.21 7.56 11.64
C PRO A 762 -10.69 6.76 12.85
N MET A 763 -10.99 7.19 14.08
CA MET A 763 -10.55 6.49 15.29
C MET A 763 -11.11 5.07 15.37
N LEU A 764 -12.41 4.90 15.12
CA LEU A 764 -13.09 3.61 15.05
C LEU A 764 -12.46 2.73 13.97
N ALA A 765 -12.22 3.29 12.78
CA ALA A 765 -11.63 2.53 11.69
C ALA A 765 -10.24 1.99 12.07
N LEU A 766 -9.39 2.81 12.69
CA LEU A 766 -8.05 2.40 13.15
C LEU A 766 -8.11 1.33 14.25
N SER A 767 -9.01 1.47 15.22
CA SER A 767 -9.15 0.52 16.32
C SER A 767 -9.74 -0.82 15.87
N LEU A 768 -10.74 -0.79 14.99
CA LEU A 768 -11.38 -2.00 14.49
C LEU A 768 -10.48 -2.74 13.49
N CYS A 769 -9.64 -2.03 12.72
CA CYS A 769 -8.62 -2.61 11.85
C CYS A 769 -7.38 -3.12 12.60
N SER A 770 -7.29 -3.03 13.93
CA SER A 770 -6.06 -3.38 14.65
C SER A 770 -5.77 -4.88 14.71
N SER A 771 -6.75 -5.73 14.37
CA SER A 771 -6.54 -7.17 14.23
C SER A 771 -6.87 -7.60 12.80
N SER A 772 -6.07 -8.50 12.22
CA SER A 772 -6.34 -9.13 10.91
C SER A 772 -7.51 -10.13 10.97
N SER A 773 -8.49 -9.87 11.85
CA SER A 773 -9.64 -10.72 12.13
C SER A 773 -10.92 -10.22 11.46
N SER A 774 -11.01 -8.90 11.24
CA SER A 774 -12.21 -8.28 10.67
C SER A 774 -11.90 -7.14 9.72
N LEU A 775 -12.68 -7.05 8.64
CA LEU A 775 -12.62 -5.97 7.65
C LEU A 775 -13.56 -4.84 8.06
N VAL A 776 -13.06 -3.62 8.19
CA VAL A 776 -13.92 -2.47 8.52
C VAL A 776 -14.61 -1.97 7.26
N ARG A 777 -15.93 -1.88 7.32
CA ARG A 777 -16.76 -1.30 6.26
C ARG A 777 -17.52 -0.09 6.78
N ILE A 778 -17.14 1.08 6.30
CA ILE A 778 -17.82 2.34 6.59
C ILE A 778 -18.95 2.53 5.58
N ILE A 779 -20.16 2.74 6.09
CA ILE A 779 -21.36 2.97 5.28
C ILE A 779 -21.80 4.42 5.48
N VAL A 780 -21.81 5.18 4.39
CA VAL A 780 -22.17 6.61 4.36
C VAL A 780 -23.27 6.85 3.33
N LEU A 781 -24.03 7.94 3.51
CA LEU A 781 -25.01 8.38 2.52
C LEU A 781 -24.33 8.64 1.16
N LYS A 782 -25.00 8.29 0.06
CA LYS A 782 -24.45 8.41 -1.31
C LYS A 782 -23.98 9.83 -1.64
N ALA A 783 -24.73 10.84 -1.18
CA ALA A 783 -24.39 12.24 -1.37
C ALA A 783 -23.10 12.67 -0.64
N LEU A 784 -22.77 12.04 0.50
CA LEU A 784 -21.58 12.34 1.30
C LEU A 784 -20.37 11.47 0.92
N PHE A 785 -20.58 10.48 0.04
CA PHE A 785 -19.54 9.51 -0.32
C PHE A 785 -18.25 10.15 -0.86
N PRO A 786 -18.27 11.08 -1.84
CA PRO A 786 -17.03 11.66 -2.39
C PRO A 786 -16.23 12.45 -1.34
N MET A 787 -16.92 13.25 -0.53
CA MET A 787 -16.30 14.05 0.53
C MET A 787 -15.67 13.16 1.61
N ASN A 788 -16.40 12.13 2.08
CA ASN A 788 -15.89 11.18 3.06
C ASN A 788 -14.73 10.35 2.51
N TYR A 789 -14.79 9.97 1.23
CA TYR A 789 -13.71 9.25 0.56
C TYR A 789 -12.41 10.07 0.54
N GLN A 790 -12.48 11.34 0.14
CA GLN A 790 -11.32 12.24 0.11
C GLN A 790 -10.78 12.49 1.53
N SER A 791 -11.66 12.80 2.48
CA SER A 791 -11.30 13.09 3.87
C SER A 791 -10.63 11.91 4.57
N LEU A 792 -11.16 10.69 4.42
CA LEU A 792 -10.58 9.48 5.00
C LEU A 792 -9.24 9.13 4.35
N ARG A 793 -9.12 9.26 3.01
CA ARG A 793 -7.83 9.04 2.33
C ARG A 793 -6.75 10.01 2.79
N TYR A 794 -7.11 11.28 2.98
CA TYR A 794 -6.19 12.28 3.50
C TYR A 794 -5.72 11.96 4.92
N LYS A 795 -6.65 11.62 5.82
CA LYS A 795 -6.34 11.35 7.24
C LYS A 795 -5.59 10.05 7.48
N LEU A 796 -5.92 9.02 6.71
CA LEU A 796 -5.45 7.67 6.97
C LEU A 796 -4.34 7.23 6.00
N GLY A 797 -4.24 7.85 4.82
CA GLY A 797 -3.25 7.52 3.80
C GLY A 797 -1.86 8.14 4.02
N GLY A 798 -1.71 8.97 5.06
CA GLY A 798 -0.46 9.61 5.45
C GLY A 798 0.47 8.71 6.27
N LEU A 799 0.91 9.17 7.45
CA LEU A 799 1.82 8.41 8.32
C LEU A 799 1.22 7.08 8.79
N LEU A 800 -0.11 6.99 8.89
CA LEU A 800 -0.84 5.77 9.22
C LEU A 800 -0.87 4.74 8.08
N ASN A 801 -0.66 5.20 6.84
CA ASN A 801 -0.59 4.40 5.62
C ASN A 801 -1.71 3.35 5.44
N ARG A 802 -2.95 3.70 5.76
CA ARG A 802 -4.14 2.83 5.56
C ARG A 802 -4.85 3.19 4.26
N ARG A 803 -5.12 2.18 3.44
CA ARG A 803 -5.84 2.36 2.18
C ARG A 803 -7.34 2.39 2.43
N VAL A 804 -8.01 3.33 1.76
CA VAL A 804 -9.47 3.41 1.73
C VAL A 804 -9.95 2.92 0.37
N ALA A 805 -10.62 1.77 0.36
CA ALA A 805 -11.11 1.08 -0.82
C ALA A 805 -12.61 1.41 -1.04
N PRO A 806 -12.98 2.13 -2.11
CA PRO A 806 -14.38 2.38 -2.43
C PRO A 806 -15.03 1.10 -2.97
N PHE A 807 -16.21 0.75 -2.45
CA PHE A 807 -17.07 -0.29 -3.01
C PHE A 807 -18.34 0.36 -3.58
N ALA A 808 -18.36 0.53 -4.90
CA ALA A 808 -19.49 1.09 -5.63
C ALA A 808 -20.12 0.02 -6.53
N CYS A 809 -21.41 -0.23 -6.40
CA CYS A 809 -22.09 -1.28 -7.14
C CYS A 809 -23.39 -0.71 -7.71
N ARG A 810 -23.45 -0.58 -9.04
CA ARG A 810 -24.63 -0.05 -9.73
C ARG A 810 -25.51 -1.19 -10.23
N ARG A 811 -26.83 -0.98 -10.22
CA ARG A 811 -27.82 -1.99 -10.63
C ARG A 811 -27.70 -2.45 -12.08
N ASP A 812 -27.15 -1.62 -12.95
CA ASP A 812 -26.92 -1.89 -14.37
C ASP A 812 -25.65 -2.71 -14.65
N MET A 813 -24.83 -2.97 -13.62
CA MET A 813 -23.61 -3.78 -13.76
C MET A 813 -23.94 -5.25 -14.04
N ASN A 814 -23.12 -5.87 -14.88
CA ASN A 814 -23.24 -7.28 -15.23
C ASN A 814 -21.92 -8.02 -14.97
N PHE A 815 -21.74 -8.51 -13.74
CA PHE A 815 -20.50 -9.16 -13.35
C PHE A 815 -20.31 -10.52 -14.03
N SER A 816 -19.08 -10.80 -14.46
CA SER A 816 -18.61 -12.14 -14.82
C SER A 816 -18.06 -12.88 -13.60
N TYR A 817 -17.94 -14.20 -13.67
CA TYR A 817 -17.35 -15.01 -12.61
C TYR A 817 -15.93 -14.53 -12.21
N ALA A 818 -15.11 -14.16 -13.19
CA ALA A 818 -13.76 -13.65 -12.95
C ALA A 818 -13.76 -12.32 -12.17
N GLN A 819 -14.63 -11.38 -12.55
CA GLN A 819 -14.78 -10.10 -11.85
C GLN A 819 -15.27 -10.26 -10.41
N VAL A 820 -16.17 -11.23 -10.17
CA VAL A 820 -16.62 -11.55 -8.80
C VAL A 820 -15.45 -12.10 -7.96
N ASN A 821 -14.62 -12.98 -8.53
CA ASN A 821 -13.44 -13.48 -7.83
C ASN A 821 -12.43 -12.35 -7.53
N GLN A 822 -12.22 -11.41 -8.46
CA GLN A 822 -11.40 -10.22 -8.21
C GLN A 822 -11.92 -9.40 -7.01
N ILE A 823 -13.23 -9.18 -6.92
CA ILE A 823 -13.85 -8.53 -5.74
C ILE A 823 -13.55 -9.33 -4.45
N SER A 824 -13.68 -10.66 -4.50
CA SER A 824 -13.40 -11.53 -3.35
C SER A 824 -11.94 -11.41 -2.88
N ASP A 825 -10.99 -11.48 -3.81
CA ASP A 825 -9.57 -11.44 -3.51
C ASP A 825 -9.16 -10.07 -2.97
N ARG A 826 -9.71 -8.99 -3.52
CA ARG A 826 -9.47 -7.62 -3.04
C ARG A 826 -9.94 -7.40 -1.60
N LEU A 827 -11.12 -7.90 -1.25
CA LEU A 827 -11.66 -7.78 0.11
C LEU A 827 -10.82 -8.58 1.11
N LYS A 828 -10.37 -9.78 0.72
CA LYS A 828 -9.48 -10.61 1.55
C LYS A 828 -8.09 -9.99 1.72
N GLN A 829 -7.52 -9.44 0.64
CA GLN A 829 -6.27 -8.67 0.69
C GLN A 829 -6.43 -7.43 1.58
N GLY A 830 -7.56 -6.74 1.47
CA GLY A 830 -7.88 -5.60 2.32
C GLY A 830 -7.92 -5.98 3.80
N LEU A 831 -8.47 -7.15 4.14
CA LEU A 831 -8.46 -7.66 5.52
C LEU A 831 -7.04 -7.93 6.02
N HIS A 832 -6.15 -8.47 5.18
CA HIS A 832 -4.75 -8.72 5.54
C HIS A 832 -3.94 -7.42 5.67
N ASN A 833 -4.19 -6.44 4.80
CA ASN A 833 -3.47 -5.15 4.78
C ASN A 833 -4.06 -4.12 5.75
N LEU A 834 -5.16 -4.47 6.44
CA LEU A 834 -5.89 -3.59 7.34
C LEU A 834 -6.46 -2.35 6.60
N ASP A 835 -6.92 -2.58 5.37
CA ASP A 835 -7.60 -1.59 4.54
C ASP A 835 -9.03 -1.35 5.07
N ILE A 836 -9.57 -0.18 4.73
CA ILE A 836 -10.92 0.24 5.09
C ILE A 836 -11.78 0.27 3.84
N VAL A 837 -12.94 -0.38 3.87
CA VAL A 837 -13.91 -0.32 2.78
C VAL A 837 -14.89 0.82 3.02
N LEU A 838 -15.11 1.67 2.01
CA LEU A 838 -16.14 2.71 2.03
C LEU A 838 -17.24 2.35 1.02
N THR A 839 -18.50 2.30 1.47
CA THR A 839 -19.65 1.98 0.61
C THR A 839 -20.85 2.88 0.93
N SER A 840 -21.86 2.88 0.06
CA SER A 840 -23.20 3.39 0.40
C SER A 840 -24.20 2.24 0.64
N PRO A 841 -25.33 2.49 1.33
CA PRO A 841 -26.40 1.51 1.48
C PRO A 841 -26.95 1.01 0.13
N GLU A 842 -27.03 1.92 -0.85
CA GLU A 842 -27.52 1.63 -2.21
C GLU A 842 -26.61 0.64 -2.94
N ASP A 843 -25.30 0.78 -2.78
CA ASP A 843 -24.30 -0.10 -3.41
C ASP A 843 -24.37 -1.52 -2.79
N VAL A 844 -24.54 -1.62 -1.46
CA VAL A 844 -24.72 -2.92 -0.77
C VAL A 844 -25.99 -3.61 -1.25
N LEU A 845 -27.12 -2.90 -1.26
CA LEU A 845 -28.40 -3.44 -1.73
C LEU A 845 -28.35 -3.82 -3.21
N SER A 846 -27.67 -3.02 -4.04
CA SER A 846 -27.51 -3.32 -5.46
C SER A 846 -26.73 -4.62 -5.68
N PHE A 847 -25.65 -4.84 -4.92
CA PHE A 847 -24.89 -6.09 -4.95
C PHE A 847 -25.76 -7.28 -4.50
N ASP A 848 -26.55 -7.10 -3.44
CA ASP A 848 -27.49 -8.12 -2.93
C ASP A 848 -28.54 -8.55 -3.95
N LEU A 849 -29.19 -7.57 -4.56
CA LEU A 849 -30.20 -7.84 -5.58
C LEU A 849 -29.56 -8.38 -6.87
N LEU A 850 -28.29 -8.07 -7.18
CA LEU A 850 -27.64 -8.51 -8.42
C LEU A 850 -27.34 -10.01 -8.33
N THR A 851 -26.92 -10.46 -7.15
CA THR A 851 -26.78 -11.87 -6.82
C THR A 851 -28.07 -12.64 -7.07
N ILE A 852 -29.22 -12.12 -6.62
CA ILE A 852 -30.53 -12.72 -6.84
C ILE A 852 -30.86 -12.76 -8.35
N ASP A 853 -30.62 -11.67 -9.08
CA ASP A 853 -30.86 -11.61 -10.51
C ASP A 853 -30.00 -12.61 -11.30
N LYS A 854 -28.72 -12.78 -10.94
CA LYS A 854 -27.83 -13.78 -11.54
C LYS A 854 -28.36 -15.20 -11.34
N CYS A 855 -28.81 -15.52 -10.12
CA CYS A 855 -29.46 -16.80 -9.83
C CYS A 855 -30.74 -16.98 -10.66
N ARG A 856 -31.58 -15.93 -10.81
CA ARG A 856 -32.81 -15.99 -11.63
C ARG A 856 -32.55 -16.15 -13.13
N ARG A 857 -31.42 -15.66 -13.63
CA ARG A 857 -30.98 -15.80 -15.04
C ARG A 857 -30.28 -17.13 -15.33
N ASN A 858 -30.26 -18.07 -14.37
CA ASN A 858 -29.54 -19.35 -14.44
C ASN A 858 -28.00 -19.21 -14.55
N GLU A 859 -27.42 -18.07 -14.18
CA GLU A 859 -25.97 -17.87 -14.09
C GLU A 859 -25.47 -18.33 -12.70
N LEU A 860 -25.60 -19.63 -12.43
CA LEU A 860 -25.43 -20.19 -11.08
C LEU A 860 -24.01 -20.05 -10.53
N ASP A 861 -22.97 -20.19 -11.33
CA ASP A 861 -21.58 -20.10 -10.86
C ASP A 861 -21.23 -18.69 -10.38
N THR A 862 -21.59 -17.67 -11.16
CA THR A 862 -21.46 -16.26 -10.78
C THR A 862 -22.30 -15.94 -9.54
N GLY A 863 -23.56 -16.37 -9.52
CA GLY A 863 -24.46 -16.15 -8.37
C GLY A 863 -23.94 -16.80 -7.09
N ARG A 864 -23.43 -18.04 -7.16
CA ARG A 864 -22.81 -18.75 -6.02
C ARG A 864 -21.57 -18.03 -5.51
N SER A 865 -20.71 -17.56 -6.42
CA SER A 865 -19.52 -16.79 -6.02
C SER A 865 -19.92 -15.48 -5.32
N MET A 866 -20.90 -14.74 -5.84
CA MET A 866 -21.40 -13.52 -5.18
C MET A 866 -22.04 -13.81 -3.81
N LEU A 867 -22.83 -14.90 -3.69
CA LEU A 867 -23.37 -15.37 -2.41
C LEU A 867 -22.25 -15.69 -1.40
N SER A 868 -21.14 -16.29 -1.86
CA SER A 868 -19.99 -16.60 -1.01
C SER A 868 -19.34 -15.32 -0.45
N ILE A 869 -19.23 -14.26 -1.27
CA ILE A 869 -18.74 -12.95 -0.83
C ILE A 869 -19.68 -12.34 0.19
N GLN A 870 -21.00 -12.39 -0.04
CA GLN A 870 -21.98 -11.88 0.93
C GLN A 870 -21.91 -12.62 2.27
N SER A 871 -21.80 -13.95 2.23
CA SER A 871 -21.62 -14.76 3.43
C SER A 871 -20.32 -14.38 4.15
N TRP A 872 -19.24 -14.22 3.40
CA TRP A 872 -17.94 -13.82 3.95
C TRP A 872 -18.01 -12.44 4.59
N MET A 873 -18.62 -11.45 3.92
CA MET A 873 -18.82 -10.10 4.46
C MET A 873 -19.66 -10.13 5.75
N LYS A 874 -20.72 -10.94 5.81
CA LYS A 874 -21.53 -11.08 7.05
C LYS A 874 -20.74 -11.66 8.22
N THR A 875 -19.71 -12.46 7.96
CA THR A 875 -18.88 -13.09 9.00
C THR A 875 -17.72 -12.19 9.41
N PHE A 876 -17.00 -11.64 8.43
CA PHE A 876 -15.71 -10.96 8.64
C PHE A 876 -15.80 -9.43 8.57
N ALA A 877 -16.84 -8.85 7.98
CA ALA A 877 -16.97 -7.39 7.96
C ALA A 877 -17.53 -6.84 9.29
N ARG A 878 -17.11 -5.63 9.63
CA ARG A 878 -17.66 -4.83 10.73
C ARG A 878 -18.16 -3.52 10.14
N ASP A 879 -19.47 -3.32 10.24
CA ASP A 879 -20.14 -2.17 9.65
C ASP A 879 -20.15 -0.99 10.64
N VAL A 880 -19.65 0.16 10.19
CA VAL A 880 -19.76 1.44 10.90
C VAL A 880 -20.67 2.34 10.07
N LEU A 881 -21.83 2.70 10.64
CA LEU A 881 -22.83 3.54 9.99
C LEU A 881 -22.65 4.99 10.45
N ASP A 882 -22.46 5.92 9.51
CA ASP A 882 -22.48 7.36 9.80
C ASP A 882 -23.84 7.95 9.43
N GLU A 883 -24.46 8.74 10.30
CA GLU A 883 -25.86 9.19 10.18
C GLU A 883 -26.85 8.00 10.04
N SER A 884 -26.81 7.09 11.03
CA SER A 884 -27.58 5.85 11.06
C SER A 884 -29.10 6.05 11.01
N ASP A 885 -29.59 7.17 11.53
CA ASP A 885 -31.00 7.57 11.49
C ASP A 885 -31.50 7.74 10.05
N GLU A 886 -30.70 8.40 9.21
CA GLU A 886 -30.99 8.55 7.78
C GLU A 886 -30.71 7.25 7.03
N ILE A 887 -29.57 6.58 7.25
CA ILE A 887 -29.21 5.34 6.53
C ILE A 887 -30.27 4.24 6.73
N LEU A 888 -30.81 4.11 7.93
CA LEU A 888 -31.81 3.08 8.27
C LEU A 888 -33.25 3.56 8.02
N HIS A 889 -33.45 4.78 7.52
CA HIS A 889 -34.77 5.31 7.24
C HIS A 889 -35.44 4.50 6.11
N VAL A 890 -36.72 4.18 6.30
CA VAL A 890 -37.58 3.49 5.31
C VAL A 890 -37.57 4.13 3.90
N LYS A 891 -37.23 5.43 3.76
CA LYS A 891 -37.09 6.10 2.45
C LYS A 891 -36.01 5.46 1.57
N TYR A 892 -34.96 4.90 2.18
CA TYR A 892 -33.88 4.21 1.48
C TYR A 892 -34.17 2.73 1.19
N GLN A 893 -35.36 2.23 1.53
CA GLN A 893 -35.88 0.99 0.93
C GLN A 893 -36.22 1.27 -0.54
N LEU A 894 -35.18 1.29 -1.38
CA LEU A 894 -35.28 1.54 -2.80
C LEU A 894 -36.09 0.44 -3.48
N ILE A 895 -37.21 0.83 -4.09
CA ILE A 895 -37.97 -0.03 -4.99
C ILE A 895 -37.25 -0.03 -6.34
N TYR A 896 -36.47 -1.06 -6.63
CA TYR A 896 -35.79 -1.21 -7.91
C TYR A 896 -36.70 -1.88 -8.95
N SER A 897 -36.91 -1.22 -10.09
CA SER A 897 -37.51 -1.87 -11.25
C SER A 897 -36.54 -2.90 -11.85
N ILE A 898 -37.04 -4.10 -12.15
CA ILE A 898 -36.28 -5.17 -12.80
C ILE A 898 -36.58 -5.17 -14.31
N GLY A 899 -35.55 -5.18 -15.16
CA GLY A 899 -35.69 -5.29 -16.61
C GLY A 899 -34.92 -4.22 -17.39
N ARG A 900 -35.04 -4.25 -18.72
CA ARG A 900 -34.50 -3.17 -19.57
C ARG A 900 -35.33 -1.91 -19.34
N GLN A 901 -34.69 -0.74 -19.42
CA GLN A 901 -35.40 0.54 -19.40
C GLN A 901 -36.43 0.55 -20.54
N GLN A 902 -37.70 0.63 -20.18
CA GLN A 902 -38.81 0.78 -21.11
C GLN A 902 -39.21 2.25 -21.16
N GLN A 903 -39.81 2.67 -22.27
CA GLN A 903 -40.49 3.97 -22.28
C GLN A 903 -41.61 3.91 -21.23
N VAL A 904 -41.67 4.95 -20.39
CA VAL A 904 -42.76 5.12 -19.43
C VAL A 904 -44.08 5.21 -20.21
N ASP A 905 -45.14 4.56 -19.74
CA ASP A 905 -46.46 4.62 -20.37
C ASP A 905 -46.89 6.07 -20.67
N GLY A 906 -47.31 6.31 -21.92
CA GLY A 906 -47.62 7.63 -22.47
C GLY A 906 -46.44 8.43 -23.04
N GLY A 907 -45.19 7.97 -22.86
CA GLY A 907 -43.99 8.55 -23.47
C GLY A 907 -43.91 10.07 -23.38
N VAL A 908 -43.68 10.74 -24.52
CA VAL A 908 -43.63 12.21 -24.62
C VAL A 908 -44.95 12.88 -24.25
N GLU A 909 -46.07 12.21 -24.52
CA GLU A 909 -47.40 12.77 -24.26
C GLU A 909 -47.71 12.83 -22.77
N ARG A 910 -47.04 12.02 -21.93
CA ARG A 910 -47.20 12.06 -20.46
C ARG A 910 -46.82 13.41 -19.87
N TRP A 911 -45.63 13.93 -20.17
CA TRP A 911 -45.20 15.23 -19.64
C TRP A 911 -45.91 16.41 -20.31
N LYS A 912 -46.26 16.31 -21.60
CA LYS A 912 -47.09 17.31 -22.27
C LYS A 912 -48.47 17.42 -21.63
N THR A 913 -49.08 16.28 -21.28
CA THR A 913 -50.39 16.24 -20.61
C THR A 913 -50.31 16.86 -19.22
N ILE A 914 -49.27 16.57 -18.44
CA ILE A 914 -49.05 17.20 -17.12
C ILE A 914 -48.88 18.71 -17.25
N GLN A 915 -48.03 19.17 -18.18
CA GLN A 915 -47.85 20.61 -18.44
C GLN A 915 -49.15 21.29 -18.85
N TYR A 916 -49.93 20.63 -19.70
CA TYR A 916 -51.23 21.13 -20.13
C TYR A 916 -52.23 21.23 -18.97
N VAL A 917 -52.32 20.20 -18.12
CA VAL A 917 -53.15 20.22 -16.91
C VAL A 917 -52.71 21.34 -15.96
N LEU A 918 -51.41 21.54 -15.75
CA LEU A 918 -50.90 22.66 -14.94
C LEU A 918 -51.27 24.01 -15.56
N ASN A 919 -51.23 24.15 -16.88
CA ASN A 919 -51.68 25.39 -17.53
C ASN A 919 -53.17 25.65 -17.31
N LEU A 920 -54.02 24.61 -17.34
CA LEU A 920 -55.44 24.73 -16.97
C LEU A 920 -55.61 25.09 -15.48
N VAL A 921 -54.80 24.51 -14.57
CA VAL A 921 -54.79 24.91 -13.16
C VAL A 921 -54.50 26.40 -13.03
N LYS A 922 -53.49 26.91 -13.75
CA LYS A 922 -53.15 28.34 -13.76
C LYS A 922 -54.30 29.22 -14.26
N GLN A 923 -55.03 28.79 -15.28
CA GLN A 923 -56.20 29.52 -15.80
C GLN A 923 -57.37 29.56 -14.80
N HIS A 924 -57.60 28.46 -14.08
CA HIS A 924 -58.71 28.35 -13.13
C HIS A 924 -58.38 28.83 -11.71
N ALA A 925 -57.10 28.97 -11.37
CA ALA A 925 -56.62 29.28 -10.02
C ALA A 925 -57.26 30.56 -9.43
N ALA A 926 -57.31 31.65 -10.20
CA ALA A 926 -57.89 32.91 -9.74
C ALA A 926 -59.39 32.80 -9.45
N ASN A 927 -60.13 32.09 -10.31
CA ASN A 927 -61.57 31.90 -10.16
C ASN A 927 -61.91 30.99 -8.98
N ILE A 928 -61.13 29.93 -8.76
CA ILE A 928 -61.30 29.02 -7.63
C ILE A 928 -60.95 29.71 -6.32
N ALA A 929 -59.89 30.53 -6.29
CA ALA A 929 -59.53 31.31 -5.11
C ALA A 929 -60.65 32.29 -4.72
N GLN A 930 -61.20 33.04 -5.69
CA GLN A 930 -62.33 33.96 -5.45
C GLN A 930 -63.58 33.25 -4.91
N GLN A 931 -63.84 32.02 -5.38
CA GLN A 931 -65.01 31.24 -4.97
C GLN A 931 -64.82 30.57 -3.60
N TYR A 932 -63.59 30.32 -3.17
CA TYR A 932 -63.23 29.58 -1.95
C TYR A 932 -62.12 30.30 -1.16
N ASN A 933 -62.34 31.56 -0.79
CA ASN A 933 -61.34 32.44 -0.16
C ASN A 933 -60.69 31.85 1.12
N ASP A 934 -61.44 31.08 1.91
CA ASP A 934 -60.94 30.53 3.19
C ASP A 934 -60.22 29.18 3.01
N ASP A 935 -60.45 28.48 1.90
CA ASP A 935 -59.95 27.12 1.65
C ASP A 935 -58.78 27.08 0.66
N VAL A 936 -58.44 28.22 0.05
CA VAL A 936 -57.44 28.34 -1.01
C VAL A 936 -56.55 29.54 -0.76
N PHE A 937 -55.25 29.29 -0.58
CA PHE A 937 -54.25 30.35 -0.62
C PHE A 937 -53.83 30.57 -2.07
N TYR A 938 -53.97 31.80 -2.54
CA TYR A 938 -53.61 32.19 -3.90
C TYR A 938 -52.89 33.52 -3.89
N LYS A 939 -51.73 33.58 -4.54
CA LYS A 939 -51.00 34.82 -4.82
C LYS A 939 -50.63 34.85 -6.30
N ALA A 940 -51.07 35.92 -6.96
CA ALA A 940 -50.77 36.15 -8.36
C ALA A 940 -49.27 36.37 -8.56
N SER A 941 -48.73 35.86 -9.67
CA SER A 941 -47.32 36.04 -10.01
C SER A 941 -47.08 37.36 -10.75
N ASP A 942 -45.95 38.02 -10.49
CA ASP A 942 -45.58 39.30 -11.13
C ASP A 942 -45.25 39.18 -12.63
N ARG A 943 -44.96 37.97 -13.12
CA ARG A 943 -44.64 37.69 -14.53
C ARG A 943 -45.71 36.79 -15.15
N GLN A 944 -46.17 37.11 -16.35
CA GLN A 944 -47.15 36.28 -17.07
C GLN A 944 -46.64 34.85 -17.34
N SER A 945 -45.34 34.62 -17.36
CA SER A 945 -44.75 33.30 -17.59
C SER A 945 -44.60 32.44 -16.32
N SER A 946 -44.73 33.00 -15.11
CA SER A 946 -44.60 32.21 -13.88
C SER A 946 -45.93 31.57 -13.46
N PHE A 947 -45.83 30.48 -12.70
CA PHE A 947 -46.97 29.80 -12.11
C PHE A 947 -47.39 30.53 -10.81
N PRO A 948 -48.69 30.71 -10.52
CA PRO A 948 -49.14 31.36 -9.29
C PRO A 948 -48.83 30.51 -8.06
N GLU A 949 -48.54 31.17 -6.93
CA GLU A 949 -48.47 30.47 -5.64
C GLU A 949 -49.90 30.06 -5.27
N LEU A 950 -50.22 28.79 -5.49
CA LEU A 950 -51.53 28.21 -5.21
C LEU A 950 -51.38 27.08 -4.19
N ARG A 951 -52.17 27.13 -3.11
CA ARG A 951 -52.26 26.06 -2.13
C ARG A 951 -53.71 25.76 -1.77
N LEU A 952 -54.10 24.49 -1.90
CA LEU A 952 -55.42 24.01 -1.51
C LEU A 952 -55.36 23.47 -0.07
N LEU A 953 -56.15 24.07 0.83
CA LEU A 953 -56.21 23.67 2.25
C LEU A 953 -57.20 22.52 2.46
N ASN A 954 -58.34 22.58 1.75
CA ASN A 954 -59.43 21.61 1.83
C ASN A 954 -59.68 20.90 0.50
N HIS A 955 -60.42 19.78 0.55
CA HIS A 955 -60.70 18.94 -0.61
C HIS A 955 -61.82 19.48 -1.53
N ARG A 956 -62.73 20.31 -1.00
CA ARG A 956 -63.88 20.85 -1.76
C ARG A 956 -63.47 21.68 -2.98
N PRO A 957 -62.53 22.65 -2.89
CA PRO A 957 -62.07 23.40 -4.06
C PRO A 957 -61.33 22.52 -5.07
N PHE A 958 -60.70 21.43 -4.63
CA PHE A 958 -60.02 20.48 -5.51
C PHE A 958 -61.02 19.73 -6.41
N LEU A 959 -62.15 19.28 -5.88
CA LEU A 959 -63.19 18.61 -6.67
C LEU A 959 -63.76 19.51 -7.78
N GLU A 960 -63.96 20.79 -7.47
CA GLU A 960 -64.44 21.77 -8.45
C GLU A 960 -63.37 22.08 -9.51
N LEU A 961 -62.10 22.21 -9.09
CA LEU A 961 -60.96 22.36 -9.99
C LEU A 961 -60.83 21.14 -10.94
N CYS A 962 -60.97 19.92 -10.43
CA CYS A 962 -60.94 18.70 -11.23
C CYS A 962 -62.03 18.66 -12.30
N ARG A 963 -63.26 19.08 -11.96
CA ARG A 963 -64.37 19.15 -12.92
C ARG A 963 -64.09 20.15 -14.04
N ARG A 964 -63.57 21.33 -13.71
CA ARG A 964 -63.23 22.37 -14.71
C ARG A 964 -62.09 21.92 -15.63
N ILE A 965 -61.05 21.32 -15.06
CA ILE A 965 -59.93 20.77 -15.84
C ILE A 965 -60.41 19.65 -16.77
N ALA A 966 -61.23 18.72 -16.28
CA ALA A 966 -61.74 17.61 -17.08
C ALA A 966 -62.62 18.11 -18.24
N ASN A 967 -63.49 19.08 -17.98
CA ASN A 967 -64.35 19.69 -19.00
C ASN A 967 -63.54 20.45 -20.07
N ASP A 968 -62.56 21.26 -19.68
CA ASP A 968 -61.74 22.00 -20.66
C ASP A 968 -60.79 21.10 -21.44
N TRP A 969 -60.27 20.05 -20.79
CA TRP A 969 -59.47 19.06 -21.46
C TRP A 969 -60.27 18.29 -22.52
N ILE A 970 -61.51 17.90 -22.21
CA ILE A 970 -62.34 17.15 -23.14
C ILE A 970 -62.90 18.01 -24.28
N ASN A 971 -63.24 19.27 -24.01
CA ASN A 971 -63.78 20.21 -24.99
C ASN A 971 -62.78 20.56 -26.10
N GLN A 972 -61.47 20.45 -25.84
CA GLN A 972 -60.44 20.63 -26.86
C GLN A 972 -60.22 19.40 -27.75
N LYS A 973 -60.87 18.27 -27.45
CA LYS A 973 -60.75 17.02 -28.20
C LYS A 973 -62.02 16.75 -29.00
N SER A 974 -61.86 16.32 -30.25
CA SER A 974 -62.96 16.03 -31.18
C SER A 974 -63.62 14.66 -30.90
N TYR A 975 -64.14 14.44 -29.69
CA TYR A 975 -64.91 13.24 -29.33
C TYR A 975 -66.41 13.45 -29.52
N ARG A 976 -67.19 12.37 -29.74
CA ARG A 976 -68.66 12.44 -29.82
C ARG A 976 -69.25 12.73 -28.43
N GLN A 977 -70.44 13.33 -28.35
CA GLN A 977 -71.05 13.69 -27.06
C GLN A 977 -71.26 12.50 -26.11
N LEU A 978 -71.63 11.31 -26.64
CA LEU A 978 -71.76 10.09 -25.83
C LEU A 978 -70.40 9.62 -25.30
N ASP A 979 -69.36 9.69 -26.14
CA ASP A 979 -67.99 9.34 -25.77
C ASP A 979 -67.44 10.32 -24.73
N GLN A 980 -67.80 11.61 -24.82
CA GLN A 980 -67.38 12.63 -23.86
C GLN A 980 -67.90 12.33 -22.44
N GLN A 981 -69.16 11.92 -22.31
CA GLN A 981 -69.75 11.56 -21.02
C GLN A 981 -69.12 10.29 -20.43
N LEU A 982 -68.79 9.31 -21.28
CA LEU A 982 -68.08 8.10 -20.87
C LEU A 982 -66.65 8.40 -20.41
N ILE A 983 -65.92 9.27 -21.11
CA ILE A 983 -64.56 9.68 -20.73
C ILE A 983 -64.56 10.51 -19.44
N LEU A 984 -65.48 11.47 -19.28
CA LEU A 984 -65.59 12.29 -18.08
C LEU A 984 -65.91 11.44 -16.85
N SER A 985 -66.85 10.49 -16.97
CA SER A 985 -67.18 9.59 -15.87
C SER A 985 -65.99 8.67 -15.51
N PHE A 986 -65.22 8.22 -16.50
CA PHE A 986 -64.02 7.41 -16.27
C PHE A 986 -62.87 8.18 -15.62
N ILE A 987 -62.59 9.42 -16.04
CA ILE A 987 -61.47 10.21 -15.53
C ILE A 987 -61.71 10.72 -14.10
N LEU A 988 -62.98 10.99 -13.75
CA LEU A 988 -63.35 11.54 -12.44
C LEU A 988 -63.66 10.47 -11.39
N ASP A 989 -63.89 9.21 -11.78
CA ASP A 989 -64.22 8.11 -10.86
C ASP A 989 -63.12 7.03 -10.81
N THR A 990 -62.58 6.79 -9.61
CA THR A 990 -61.57 5.76 -9.35
C THR A 990 -62.13 4.33 -9.37
N ASN A 991 -63.45 4.14 -9.33
CA ASN A 991 -64.08 2.81 -9.34
C ASN A 991 -64.47 2.33 -10.75
N SER A 992 -64.36 3.19 -11.76
CA SER A 992 -64.70 2.86 -13.14
C SER A 992 -63.70 1.84 -13.74
N SER A 993 -64.19 0.75 -14.34
CA SER A 993 -63.33 -0.28 -14.94
C SER A 993 -62.82 0.13 -16.33
N VAL A 994 -61.58 -0.25 -16.66
CA VAL A 994 -60.95 0.06 -17.97
C VAL A 994 -61.61 -0.72 -19.11
N ASN A 995 -62.21 -1.87 -18.81
CA ASN A 995 -62.78 -2.81 -19.79
C ASN A 995 -63.83 -2.18 -20.73
N SER A 996 -64.57 -1.17 -20.28
CA SER A 996 -65.55 -0.46 -21.12
C SER A 996 -64.93 0.45 -22.19
N LEU A 997 -63.66 0.83 -22.05
CA LEU A 997 -62.95 1.72 -22.98
C LEU A 997 -62.00 0.99 -23.93
N VAL A 998 -61.58 -0.24 -23.59
CA VAL A 998 -60.62 -1.04 -24.40
C VAL A 998 -61.17 -1.34 -25.79
N ASP A 999 -62.47 -1.57 -25.91
CA ASP A 999 -63.12 -1.89 -27.20
C ASP A 999 -63.42 -0.66 -28.06
N GLN A 1000 -63.39 0.55 -27.47
CA GLN A 1000 -63.82 1.80 -28.12
C GLN A 1000 -62.67 2.74 -28.50
N PHE A 1001 -61.52 2.65 -27.81
CA PHE A 1001 -60.41 3.59 -28.00
C PHE A 1001 -59.07 2.87 -28.23
N PRO A 1002 -58.15 3.47 -29.01
CA PRO A 1002 -56.79 2.96 -29.13
C PRO A 1002 -56.07 2.93 -27.79
N HIS A 1003 -55.17 1.96 -27.60
CA HIS A 1003 -54.39 1.78 -26.37
C HIS A 1003 -53.64 3.06 -25.93
N ASN A 1004 -53.07 3.81 -26.88
CA ASN A 1004 -52.37 5.07 -26.58
C ASN A 1004 -53.32 6.16 -26.02
N THR A 1005 -54.57 6.18 -26.47
CA THR A 1005 -55.58 7.14 -26.00
C THR A 1005 -56.06 6.76 -24.60
N ILE A 1006 -56.19 5.46 -24.32
CA ILE A 1006 -56.53 4.93 -22.98
C ILE A 1006 -55.44 5.28 -21.97
N GLN A 1007 -54.15 5.18 -22.36
CA GLN A 1007 -53.03 5.61 -21.52
C GLN A 1007 -53.15 7.09 -21.12
N LEU A 1008 -53.58 7.98 -22.02
CA LEU A 1008 -53.81 9.39 -21.70
C LEU A 1008 -54.97 9.58 -20.71
N PHE A 1009 -56.07 8.83 -20.88
CA PHE A 1009 -57.18 8.86 -19.92
C PHE A 1009 -56.72 8.41 -18.54
N LEU A 1010 -55.90 7.36 -18.46
CA LEU A 1010 -55.34 6.87 -17.20
C LEU A 1010 -54.40 7.87 -16.53
N ILE A 1011 -53.58 8.60 -17.30
CA ILE A 1011 -52.71 9.66 -16.77
C ILE A 1011 -53.55 10.76 -16.11
N ILE A 1012 -54.61 11.23 -16.77
CA ILE A 1012 -55.46 12.31 -16.25
C ILE A 1012 -56.29 11.82 -15.07
N ARG A 1013 -56.79 10.58 -15.14
CA ARG A 1013 -57.46 9.92 -14.02
C ARG A 1013 -56.54 9.87 -12.80
N GLY A 1014 -55.27 9.53 -12.98
CA GLY A 1014 -54.26 9.54 -11.91
C GLY A 1014 -54.03 10.94 -11.31
N LEU A 1015 -53.98 11.98 -12.16
CA LEU A 1015 -53.81 13.36 -11.71
C LEU A 1015 -55.02 13.87 -10.91
N LEU A 1016 -56.23 13.62 -11.41
CA LEU A 1016 -57.47 14.16 -10.86
C LEU A 1016 -58.09 13.24 -9.79
N SER A 1017 -58.56 12.06 -10.17
CA SER A 1017 -59.30 11.14 -9.29
C SER A 1017 -58.42 10.39 -8.29
N SER A 1018 -57.16 10.09 -8.63
CA SER A 1018 -56.19 9.51 -7.69
C SER A 1018 -55.42 10.57 -6.90
N GLU A 1019 -55.88 11.84 -6.96
CA GLU A 1019 -55.46 12.94 -6.10
C GLU A 1019 -53.97 13.33 -6.16
N VAL A 1020 -53.22 12.86 -7.16
CA VAL A 1020 -51.80 13.23 -7.32
C VAL A 1020 -51.64 14.75 -7.44
N LEU A 1021 -52.55 15.42 -8.16
CA LEU A 1021 -52.57 16.87 -8.29
C LEU A 1021 -52.89 17.55 -6.96
N PHE A 1022 -53.79 17.00 -6.14
CA PHE A 1022 -54.13 17.54 -4.83
C PHE A 1022 -52.94 17.53 -3.88
N VAL A 1023 -52.21 16.39 -3.82
CA VAL A 1023 -51.00 16.26 -3.00
C VAL A 1023 -49.94 17.28 -3.44
N GLY A 1024 -49.78 17.48 -4.76
CA GLY A 1024 -48.88 18.48 -5.32
C GLY A 1024 -49.25 19.92 -4.93
N LEU A 1025 -50.54 20.27 -5.00
CA LEU A 1025 -51.06 21.60 -4.64
C LEU A 1025 -51.23 21.83 -3.12
N LYS A 1026 -51.00 20.82 -2.28
CA LYS A 1026 -51.07 20.95 -0.81
C LYS A 1026 -49.75 21.44 -0.20
N LYS A 1027 -48.62 21.18 -0.86
CA LYS A 1027 -47.28 21.67 -0.49
C LYS A 1027 -46.99 22.96 -1.26
N THR A 1028 -46.24 23.89 -0.67
CA THR A 1028 -45.78 25.10 -1.37
C THR A 1028 -44.90 24.68 -2.55
N LEU A 1029 -45.41 24.84 -3.77
CA LEU A 1029 -44.61 24.80 -4.99
C LEU A 1029 -43.85 26.14 -5.09
N SER A 1030 -42.77 26.28 -4.33
CA SER A 1030 -41.76 27.29 -4.63
C SER A 1030 -40.97 26.78 -5.83
N CYS A 1031 -41.22 27.32 -7.02
CA CYS A 1031 -40.32 27.17 -8.16
C CYS A 1031 -39.14 28.12 -8.03
#